data_AF-A0A4Q9FQU8-F1
#
_entry.id   AF-A0A4Q9FQU8-F1
#
_cell.length_a   1.000
_cell.length_b   1.000
_cell.length_c   1.000
_cell.angle_alpha   90.00
_cell.angle_beta   90.00
_cell.angle_gamma   90.00
#
_symmetry.space_group_name_H-M   'P 1'
#
loop_
_entity.id
_entity.type
_entity.pdbx_description
1 polymer ?
#
loop_
_entity_poly.entity_id
_entity_poly.type
_entity_poly.pdbx_seq_one_letter_code
_entity_poly.pdbx_strand_id
1 'polypeptide(L)'
;MIIKKKNQTICFGIFILLVFGLSFSCSTKENSKNYNVEEALLISKTNKIELENVLEYFKDDSEKLKAAEFLISNMISHYSYGDVKFINNNHKKALELLNLNSREQFLVGLNRVKVKKEIWDKNKKVKKEIDSLVNGIKILKNTITTKDVETLNGNFLIAHIEKAFTKWKTSNLIDKNNFEEFAETFLPYRYGNEQLNTPKNYPRDITFELLKNTNPNDTKGVVNILKGYFSRIHRLTSGIKKKDNIGFYNILKWWDLYCDDQVVIAAQILNDISIPTYIDCTPIWLDQTLGHSWCVSKDSLGNHLPFSPFYQSVDSLENKGIYNKNYFKRTSKVFRRTFEIQKQSALDLKKENEEIPGFFKTQHWKDVTDNYHKTTSISLQIRGFNYAKNNLAYLAVFTAKGWIPVDYGLVNQNESKVSFYKVPKGIVYNVVTFSNQKTIPVSSAFYVKDDGRIIKVVPSLRDKTDMYVLEKYPEKERLLDFRIERINSKFQGSNNPKFKDAEDLYEFKEAPKNYIESIDIKSDNKYRYLRFVTNNNLPTYISLIECYGNNQSDNPPIQKSIPYIFDIKDTINVNNQLTLLQGKLFSNNKNTSSENLNCVFDGNIETYSRDKWIGVDFGEPKKIEEIRYALRSANNRINAGDLYKLFYYDNGWVYFGIQKAKYNFLNFENVPSGTMYMLKNITKGKEELPFMYKNGKQYFANHDDLAEIL
;
A
#
# COMPACT_ATOMS: atom_id res chain seq x y z
N MET A 1 -4.19 78.88 39.71
CA MET A 1 -5.09 77.93 39.03
C MET A 1 -5.08 76.64 39.83
N ILE A 2 -6.25 76.29 40.35
CA ILE A 2 -6.59 75.32 41.42
C ILE A 2 -5.94 73.94 41.15
N ILE A 3 -5.01 73.40 41.96
CA ILE A 3 -5.08 72.83 43.33
C ILE A 3 -5.83 71.48 43.42
N LYS A 4 -5.04 70.40 43.61
CA LYS A 4 -5.22 69.24 44.55
C LYS A 4 -6.48 68.36 44.38
N LYS A 5 -6.59 67.10 44.84
CA LYS A 5 -5.94 66.25 45.87
C LYS A 5 -6.46 64.81 45.62
N LYS A 6 -5.62 63.77 45.78
CA LYS A 6 -5.65 62.77 46.88
C LYS A 6 -7.01 62.12 47.20
N ASN A 7 -7.02 60.79 47.28
CA ASN A 7 -6.82 60.01 48.53
C ASN A 7 -6.36 58.58 48.14
N GLN A 8 -5.18 58.13 48.54
CA GLN A 8 -4.78 57.62 49.88
C GLN A 8 -5.43 56.26 50.19
N THR A 9 -4.81 55.23 50.76
CA THR A 9 -3.46 54.85 51.26
C THR A 9 -3.63 53.38 51.68
N ILE A 10 -2.60 52.53 51.75
CA ILE A 10 -2.03 51.94 53.00
C ILE A 10 -1.09 50.82 52.50
N CYS A 11 0.25 51.02 52.57
CA CYS A 11 1.17 50.60 53.66
C CYS A 11 1.47 49.09 53.57
N PHE A 12 2.69 48.56 53.65
CA PHE A 12 3.98 48.88 54.31
C PHE A 12 4.98 47.89 53.66
N GLY A 13 6.29 48.07 53.49
CA GLY A 13 7.34 48.73 54.26
C GLY A 13 8.67 48.07 53.82
N ILE A 14 9.70 48.89 53.64
CA ILE A 14 11.04 48.60 53.13
C ILE A 14 12.00 48.27 54.28
N PHE A 15 12.95 47.35 54.08
CA PHE A 15 14.39 47.47 54.42
C PHE A 15 15.09 46.12 54.04
N ILE A 16 15.93 46.03 52.99
CA ILE A 16 17.39 46.36 52.94
C ILE A 16 18.17 45.42 53.92
N LEU A 17 19.08 44.51 53.54
CA LEU A 17 20.35 44.68 52.80
C LEU A 17 21.05 43.30 52.57
N LEU A 18 21.65 43.13 51.38
CA LEU A 18 22.87 42.36 51.02
C LEU A 18 23.18 40.98 51.67
N VAL A 19 23.23 39.93 50.83
CA VAL A 19 24.40 39.06 50.61
C VAL A 19 24.16 38.22 49.35
N PHE A 20 25.00 38.49 48.35
CA PHE A 20 25.44 37.62 47.25
C PHE A 20 24.44 37.24 46.15
N GLY A 21 24.56 37.95 45.04
CA GLY A 21 24.31 37.34 43.74
C GLY A 21 25.28 36.18 43.50
N LEU A 22 24.77 35.10 42.93
CA LEU A 22 25.49 34.13 42.10
C LEU A 22 24.44 33.32 41.33
N SER A 23 24.53 33.39 39.99
CA SER A 23 24.14 32.32 39.08
C SER A 23 22.64 32.04 38.86
N PHE A 24 21.98 32.89 38.05
CA PHE A 24 20.97 32.38 37.11
C PHE A 24 21.70 31.53 36.06
N SER A 25 21.94 30.27 36.38
CA SER A 25 22.31 29.26 35.40
C SER A 25 21.03 28.55 34.98
N CYS A 26 20.71 28.63 33.69
CA CYS A 26 19.79 27.73 33.02
C CYS A 26 20.15 26.28 33.36
N SER A 27 19.34 25.62 34.18
CA SER A 27 19.17 24.18 34.06
C SER A 27 17.85 23.93 33.35
N THR A 28 17.97 23.59 32.08
CA THR A 28 16.94 22.89 31.31
C THR A 28 16.53 21.65 32.11
N LYS A 29 15.38 21.69 32.79
CA LYS A 29 14.71 20.48 33.23
C LYS A 29 14.34 19.70 31.97
N GLU A 30 15.11 18.67 31.68
CA GLU A 30 14.69 17.60 30.78
C GLU A 30 13.31 17.11 31.22
N ASN A 31 12.38 17.03 30.27
CA ASN A 31 11.08 16.39 30.45
C ASN A 31 11.30 14.90 30.79
N SER A 32 11.42 14.55 32.07
CA SER A 32 11.34 13.15 32.48
C SER A 32 9.92 12.66 32.23
N LYS A 33 9.71 11.89 31.15
CA LYS A 33 8.49 11.08 30.99
C LYS A 33 8.36 10.19 32.24
N ASN A 34 7.43 10.48 33.14
CA ASN A 34 7.12 9.59 34.25
C ASN A 34 6.40 8.35 33.70
N TYR A 35 7.10 7.23 33.63
CA TYR A 35 6.53 5.94 33.27
C TYR A 35 5.65 5.42 34.42
N ASN A 36 4.41 5.01 34.12
CA ASN A 36 3.48 4.52 35.14
C ASN A 36 3.75 3.03 35.45
N VAL A 37 4.90 2.76 36.09
CA VAL A 37 5.31 1.39 36.46
C VAL A 37 4.39 0.79 37.52
N GLU A 38 3.86 1.61 38.43
CA GLU A 38 2.97 1.17 39.49
C GLU A 38 1.71 0.47 38.97
N GLU A 39 1.12 0.98 37.89
CA GLU A 39 -0.03 0.35 37.23
C GLU A 39 0.31 -1.05 36.70
N ALA A 40 1.47 -1.21 36.05
CA ALA A 40 1.92 -2.50 35.55
C ALA A 40 2.15 -3.50 36.70
N LEU A 41 2.78 -3.05 37.79
CA LEU A 41 3.00 -3.89 38.98
C LEU A 41 1.67 -4.30 39.62
N LEU A 42 0.68 -3.40 39.68
CA LEU A 42 -0.64 -3.70 40.24
C LEU A 42 -1.37 -4.81 39.48
N ILE A 43 -1.31 -4.80 38.14
CA ILE A 43 -2.03 -5.77 37.30
C ILE A 43 -1.24 -7.05 37.00
N SER A 44 0.05 -7.11 37.34
CA SER A 44 0.95 -8.25 37.06
C SER A 44 0.66 -9.51 37.90
N LYS A 45 -0.23 -9.45 38.89
CA LYS A 45 -0.60 -10.57 39.76
C LYS A 45 0.64 -11.20 40.42
N THR A 46 0.83 -12.51 40.29
CA THR A 46 1.99 -13.24 40.84
C THR A 46 3.30 -12.90 40.11
N ASN A 47 3.24 -12.34 38.90
CA ASN A 47 4.43 -11.95 38.13
C ASN A 47 5.07 -10.64 38.62
N LYS A 48 4.43 -9.95 39.58
CA LYS A 48 4.95 -8.73 40.19
C LYS A 48 6.40 -8.86 40.63
N ILE A 49 6.74 -9.98 41.27
CA ILE A 49 8.09 -10.25 41.78
C ILE A 49 9.14 -10.26 40.67
N GLU A 50 8.80 -10.79 39.48
CA GLU A 50 9.71 -10.81 38.33
C GLU A 50 9.96 -9.39 37.82
N LEU A 51 8.94 -8.54 37.78
CA LEU A 51 9.05 -7.16 37.33
C LEU A 51 9.83 -6.29 38.33
N GLU A 52 9.61 -6.47 39.64
CA GLU A 52 10.38 -5.82 40.70
C GLU A 52 11.86 -6.22 40.64
N ASN A 53 12.15 -7.50 40.39
CA ASN A 53 13.53 -7.98 40.22
C ASN A 53 14.25 -7.31 39.04
N VAL A 54 13.55 -7.00 37.95
CA VAL A 54 14.13 -6.29 36.80
C VAL A 54 14.50 -4.86 37.17
N LEU A 55 13.61 -4.16 37.89
CA LEU A 55 13.86 -2.78 38.35
C LEU A 55 15.03 -2.74 39.34
N GLU A 56 15.04 -3.66 40.30
CA GLU A 56 16.11 -3.80 41.30
C GLU A 56 17.46 -4.12 40.63
N TYR A 57 17.46 -4.98 39.60
CA TYR A 57 18.67 -5.32 38.86
C TYR A 57 19.33 -4.10 38.19
N PHE A 58 18.55 -3.16 37.68
CA PHE A 58 19.05 -1.98 36.98
C PHE A 58 19.10 -0.70 37.84
N LYS A 59 18.81 -0.77 39.14
CA LYS A 59 18.70 0.42 40.02
C LYS A 59 19.92 1.36 39.99
N ASP A 60 21.11 0.81 39.76
CA ASP A 60 22.38 1.53 39.76
C ASP A 60 22.80 2.00 38.36
N ASP A 61 22.06 1.65 37.29
CA ASP A 61 22.27 2.09 35.91
C ASP A 61 21.05 2.88 35.41
N SER A 62 21.13 4.22 35.51
CA SER A 62 19.98 5.10 35.22
C SER A 62 19.43 4.97 33.79
N GLU A 63 20.26 4.71 32.77
CA GLU A 63 19.78 4.55 31.39
C GLU A 63 19.02 3.23 31.25
N LYS A 64 19.55 2.14 31.81
CA LYS A 64 18.91 0.82 31.76
C LYS A 64 17.68 0.74 32.65
N LEU A 65 17.68 1.40 33.80
CA LEU A 65 16.50 1.54 34.64
C LEU A 65 15.37 2.22 33.87
N LYS A 66 15.66 3.35 33.20
CA LYS A 66 14.70 4.04 32.34
C LYS A 66 14.15 3.13 31.22
N ALA A 67 14.97 2.24 30.67
CA ALA A 67 14.55 1.25 29.68
C ALA A 67 13.66 0.15 30.27
N ALA A 68 13.96 -0.32 31.48
CA ALA A 68 13.12 -1.26 32.23
C ALA A 68 11.76 -0.63 32.55
N GLU A 69 11.73 0.59 33.07
CA GLU A 69 10.51 1.34 33.36
C GLU A 69 9.67 1.56 32.09
N PHE A 70 10.30 1.89 30.96
CA PHE A 70 9.63 2.01 29.67
C PHE A 70 8.98 0.68 29.26
N LEU A 71 9.71 -0.44 29.31
CA LEU A 71 9.15 -1.74 28.91
C LEU A 71 8.01 -2.18 29.84
N ILE A 72 8.19 -2.06 31.14
CA ILE A 72 7.22 -2.49 32.15
C ILE A 72 5.94 -1.65 32.09
N SER A 73 6.04 -0.32 31.96
CA SER A 73 4.86 0.54 31.87
C SER A 73 4.06 0.33 30.58
N ASN A 74 4.70 -0.08 29.49
CA ASN A 74 4.05 -0.24 28.18
C ASN A 74 3.63 -1.69 27.85
N MET A 75 4.06 -2.69 28.63
CA MET A 75 3.64 -4.10 28.42
C MET A 75 2.22 -4.43 28.87
N ILE A 76 1.54 -3.50 29.54
CA ILE A 76 0.20 -3.71 30.11
C ILE A 76 -0.88 -4.08 29.08
N SER A 77 -0.72 -3.63 27.83
CA SER A 77 -1.61 -3.91 26.69
C SER A 77 -1.06 -4.96 25.71
N HIS A 78 0.13 -5.50 25.97
CA HIS A 78 0.79 -6.49 25.11
C HIS A 78 0.46 -7.92 25.52
N TYR A 79 0.17 -8.78 24.54
CA TYR A 79 -0.22 -10.17 24.74
C TYR A 79 0.07 -11.05 23.51
N SER A 80 0.17 -12.35 23.72
CA SER A 80 0.28 -13.34 22.63
C SER A 80 -1.02 -14.13 22.47
N TYR A 81 -1.42 -14.39 21.22
CA TYR A 81 -2.58 -15.23 20.91
C TYR A 81 -2.22 -16.70 20.99
N GLY A 82 -2.36 -17.29 22.18
CA GLY A 82 -2.15 -18.71 22.35
C GLY A 82 -0.69 -19.12 22.23
N ASP A 83 -0.34 -20.24 22.86
CA ASP A 83 0.95 -20.89 22.66
C ASP A 83 0.83 -22.03 21.66
N VAL A 84 1.84 -22.18 20.81
CA VAL A 84 1.95 -23.31 19.90
C VAL A 84 3.02 -24.25 20.43
N LYS A 85 2.61 -25.46 20.80
CA LYS A 85 3.53 -26.54 21.10
C LYS A 85 3.72 -27.41 19.86
N PHE A 86 4.93 -27.42 19.31
CA PHE A 86 5.27 -28.29 18.18
C PHE A 86 5.40 -29.74 18.64
N ILE A 87 4.66 -30.65 18.02
CA ILE A 87 4.70 -32.10 18.32
C ILE A 87 5.90 -32.76 17.61
N ASN A 88 6.37 -32.18 16.50
CA ASN A 88 7.51 -32.68 15.75
C ASN A 88 8.48 -31.55 15.35
N ASN A 89 9.66 -31.93 14.87
CA ASN A 89 10.72 -31.00 14.49
C ASN A 89 10.67 -30.57 13.00
N ASN A 90 9.56 -30.81 12.30
CA ASN A 90 9.48 -30.49 10.87
C ASN A 90 9.66 -29.01 10.59
N HIS A 91 9.14 -28.15 11.46
CA HIS A 91 9.31 -26.70 11.42
C HIS A 91 10.81 -26.31 11.45
N LYS A 92 11.61 -26.90 12.34
CA LYS A 92 13.06 -26.67 12.42
C LYS A 92 13.79 -27.17 11.17
N LYS A 93 13.49 -28.40 10.72
CA LYS A 93 14.10 -28.99 9.52
C LYS A 93 13.80 -28.18 8.26
N ALA A 94 12.55 -27.77 8.08
CA ALA A 94 12.14 -26.94 6.95
C ALA A 94 12.86 -25.58 6.96
N LEU A 95 13.03 -25.01 8.14
CA LEU A 95 13.69 -23.71 8.32
C LEU A 95 15.18 -23.78 8.01
N GLU A 96 15.86 -24.83 8.45
CA GLU A 96 17.26 -25.11 8.13
C GLU A 96 17.46 -25.29 6.62
N LEU A 97 16.64 -26.13 5.98
CA LEU A 97 16.68 -26.33 4.52
C LEU A 97 16.40 -25.05 3.73
N LEU A 98 15.42 -24.26 4.18
CA LEU A 98 15.08 -22.98 3.59
C LEU A 98 16.29 -22.04 3.63
N ASN A 99 16.97 -21.94 4.78
CA ASN A 99 18.14 -21.09 4.99
C ASN A 99 19.34 -21.50 4.14
N LEU A 100 19.71 -22.78 4.18
CA LEU A 100 20.87 -23.29 3.43
C LEU A 100 20.72 -23.02 1.93
N ASN A 101 19.52 -23.22 1.38
CA ASN A 101 19.27 -23.03 -0.06
C ASN A 101 19.09 -21.58 -0.47
N SER A 102 18.42 -20.76 0.34
CA SER A 102 18.31 -19.33 0.06
C SER A 102 19.68 -18.64 0.11
N ARG A 103 20.57 -19.07 1.02
CA ARG A 103 21.98 -18.65 1.08
C ARG A 103 22.76 -18.99 -0.18
N GLU A 104 22.78 -20.26 -0.58
CA GLU A 104 23.52 -20.71 -1.77
C GLU A 104 23.06 -19.96 -3.03
N GLN A 105 21.74 -19.79 -3.19
CA GLN A 105 21.18 -19.07 -4.33
C GLN A 105 21.47 -17.57 -4.32
N PHE A 106 21.61 -16.97 -3.13
CA PHE A 106 21.99 -15.57 -3.00
C PHE A 106 23.44 -15.35 -3.44
N LEU A 107 24.37 -16.19 -2.94
CA LEU A 107 25.78 -16.14 -3.32
C LEU A 107 26.00 -16.40 -4.83
N VAL A 108 25.26 -17.33 -5.43
CA VAL A 108 25.30 -17.57 -6.89
C VAL A 108 24.76 -16.36 -7.67
N GLY A 109 23.72 -15.69 -7.15
CA GLY A 109 23.12 -14.50 -7.75
C GLY A 109 24.05 -13.30 -7.79
N LEU A 110 24.85 -13.09 -6.73
CA LEU A 110 25.88 -12.04 -6.66
C LEU A 110 26.98 -12.24 -7.72
N ASN A 111 27.36 -13.50 -7.99
CA ASN A 111 28.41 -13.84 -8.95
C ASN A 111 27.94 -13.77 -10.42
N ARG A 112 26.70 -13.35 -10.71
CA ARG A 112 26.10 -13.24 -12.07
C ARG A 112 26.30 -14.48 -12.95
N VAL A 113 26.51 -15.65 -12.35
CA VAL A 113 26.61 -16.90 -13.11
C VAL A 113 25.21 -17.22 -13.63
N LYS A 114 25.06 -17.40 -14.95
CA LYS A 114 23.81 -17.90 -15.55
C LYS A 114 23.32 -19.06 -14.69
N VAL A 115 22.11 -18.96 -14.13
CA VAL A 115 21.53 -20.02 -13.31
C VAL A 115 21.51 -21.29 -14.15
N LYS A 116 22.47 -22.19 -13.89
CA LYS A 116 22.60 -23.45 -14.62
C LYS A 116 21.34 -24.28 -14.36
N LYS A 117 20.92 -25.09 -15.34
CA LYS A 117 19.78 -26.02 -15.24
C LYS A 117 19.83 -26.86 -13.95
N GLU A 118 21.03 -27.25 -13.54
CA GLU A 118 21.32 -27.98 -12.30
C GLU A 118 20.80 -27.27 -11.03
N ILE A 119 20.98 -25.95 -10.93
CA ILE A 119 20.49 -25.15 -9.79
C ILE A 119 18.97 -25.12 -9.78
N TRP A 120 18.35 -25.03 -10.96
CA TRP A 120 16.90 -25.06 -11.08
C TRP A 120 16.31 -26.41 -10.66
N ASP A 121 16.90 -27.51 -11.12
CA ASP A 121 16.49 -28.86 -10.75
C ASP A 121 16.69 -29.13 -9.25
N LYS A 122 17.79 -28.66 -8.66
CA LYS A 122 18.03 -28.70 -7.21
C LYS A 122 16.94 -27.92 -6.45
N ASN A 123 16.62 -26.71 -6.88
CA ASN A 123 15.59 -25.89 -6.22
C ASN A 123 14.21 -26.54 -6.28
N LYS A 124 13.89 -27.25 -7.37
CA LYS A 124 12.63 -28.00 -7.49
C LYS A 124 12.56 -29.14 -6.49
N LYS A 125 13.67 -29.86 -6.25
CA LYS A 125 13.75 -30.93 -5.24
C LYS A 125 13.60 -30.36 -3.83
N VAL A 126 14.36 -29.32 -3.52
CA VAL A 126 14.32 -28.63 -2.20
C VAL A 126 12.93 -28.09 -1.91
N LYS A 127 12.29 -27.46 -2.89
CA LYS A 127 10.91 -26.97 -2.75
C LYS A 127 9.97 -28.11 -2.34
N LYS A 128 10.02 -29.26 -3.01
CA LYS A 128 9.17 -30.42 -2.67
C LYS A 128 9.41 -30.92 -1.24
N GLU A 129 10.65 -30.89 -0.78
CA GLU A 129 11.00 -31.29 0.57
C GLU A 129 10.49 -30.29 1.61
N ILE A 130 10.66 -28.98 1.37
CA ILE A 130 10.08 -27.91 2.20
C ILE A 130 8.55 -28.06 2.23
N ASP A 131 7.90 -28.23 1.09
CA ASP A 131 6.44 -28.44 1.00
C ASP A 131 6.01 -29.64 1.86
N SER A 132 6.74 -30.77 1.78
CA SER A 132 6.47 -31.98 2.57
C SER A 132 6.61 -31.73 4.08
N LEU A 133 7.72 -31.12 4.50
CA LEU A 133 7.99 -30.83 5.91
C LEU A 133 6.96 -29.86 6.47
N VAL A 134 6.66 -28.77 5.75
CA VAL A 134 5.69 -27.75 6.18
C VAL A 134 4.29 -28.34 6.30
N ASN A 135 3.86 -29.17 5.34
CA ASN A 135 2.58 -29.87 5.41
C ASN A 135 2.53 -30.91 6.54
N GLY A 136 3.68 -31.48 6.92
CA GLY A 136 3.80 -32.41 8.03
C GLY A 136 3.95 -31.76 9.40
N ILE A 137 3.95 -30.42 9.53
CA ILE A 137 4.03 -29.73 10.83
C ILE A 137 2.80 -30.11 11.67
N LYS A 138 3.05 -30.68 12.86
CA LYS A 138 2.01 -31.01 13.84
C LYS A 138 2.13 -30.09 15.05
N ILE A 139 1.04 -29.42 15.40
CA ILE A 139 0.98 -28.48 16.52
C ILE A 139 -0.17 -28.81 17.46
N LEU A 140 0.03 -28.55 18.75
CA LEU A 140 -1.04 -28.35 19.71
C LEU A 140 -1.22 -26.85 19.90
N LYS A 141 -2.43 -26.36 19.64
CA LYS A 141 -2.79 -24.96 19.85
C LYS A 141 -3.37 -24.80 21.24
N ASN A 142 -2.74 -23.98 22.06
CA ASN A 142 -3.41 -23.37 23.19
C ASN A 142 -4.12 -22.11 22.67
N THR A 143 -5.41 -21.92 22.98
CA THR A 143 -6.17 -20.73 22.58
C THR A 143 -6.19 -19.65 23.66
N ILE A 144 -5.61 -19.93 24.83
CA ILE A 144 -5.55 -19.00 25.95
C ILE A 144 -4.64 -17.83 25.57
N THR A 145 -5.19 -16.62 25.62
CA THR A 145 -4.40 -15.39 25.47
C THR A 145 -3.57 -15.16 26.72
N THR A 146 -2.28 -14.93 26.56
CA THR A 146 -1.34 -14.68 27.66
C THR A 146 -0.90 -13.22 27.61
N LYS A 147 -1.16 -12.48 28.69
CA LYS A 147 -0.69 -11.11 28.84
C LYS A 147 0.77 -11.11 29.28
N ASP A 148 1.57 -10.23 28.69
CA ASP A 148 3.00 -10.14 28.98
C ASP A 148 3.25 -9.77 30.44
N VAL A 149 2.54 -8.74 30.90
CA VAL A 149 2.64 -8.25 32.29
C VAL A 149 2.38 -9.34 33.35
N GLU A 150 1.59 -10.37 33.00
CA GLU A 150 1.22 -11.47 33.92
C GLU A 150 2.12 -12.71 33.79
N THR A 151 2.99 -12.81 32.77
CA THR A 151 3.64 -14.09 32.42
C THR A 151 5.12 -13.99 32.05
N LEU A 152 5.60 -12.81 31.70
CA LEU A 152 6.91 -12.62 31.09
C LEU A 152 8.01 -12.60 32.17
N ASN A 153 9.03 -13.43 31.99
CA ASN A 153 10.09 -13.69 32.97
C ASN A 153 11.08 -12.51 33.08
N GLY A 154 11.50 -12.18 34.30
CA GLY A 154 12.42 -11.08 34.59
C GLY A 154 13.81 -11.28 33.99
N ASN A 155 14.36 -12.50 34.02
CA ASN A 155 15.65 -12.80 33.38
C ASN A 155 15.60 -12.61 31.86
N PHE A 156 14.45 -12.86 31.23
CA PHE A 156 14.27 -12.54 29.81
C PHE A 156 14.34 -11.03 29.57
N LEU A 157 13.65 -10.22 30.38
CA LEU A 157 13.68 -8.75 30.26
C LEU A 157 15.09 -8.20 30.47
N ILE A 158 15.79 -8.65 31.52
CA ILE A 158 17.17 -8.25 31.81
C ILE A 158 18.07 -8.56 30.61
N ALA A 159 18.06 -9.81 30.13
CA ALA A 159 18.87 -10.22 28.98
C ALA A 159 18.52 -9.44 27.70
N HIS A 160 17.24 -9.12 27.50
CA HIS A 160 16.78 -8.34 26.35
C HIS A 160 17.24 -6.88 26.43
N ILE A 161 17.13 -6.24 27.60
CA ILE A 161 17.59 -4.86 27.83
C ILE A 161 19.11 -4.77 27.59
N GLU A 162 19.90 -5.69 28.14
CA GLU A 162 21.35 -5.73 27.91
C GLU A 162 21.70 -5.88 26.41
N LYS A 163 20.98 -6.77 25.70
CA LYS A 163 21.14 -6.91 24.25
C LYS A 163 20.72 -5.62 23.51
N ALA A 164 19.66 -4.96 23.95
CA ALA A 164 19.18 -3.70 23.39
C ALA A 164 20.24 -2.60 23.50
N PHE A 165 20.84 -2.42 24.69
CA PHE A 165 21.92 -1.47 24.90
C PHE A 165 23.17 -1.81 24.07
N THR A 166 23.51 -3.08 23.95
CA THR A 166 24.61 -3.51 23.06
C THR A 166 24.35 -3.03 21.63
N LYS A 167 23.16 -3.29 21.07
CA LYS A 167 22.76 -2.84 19.72
C LYS A 167 22.79 -1.31 19.58
N TRP A 168 22.31 -0.60 20.59
CA TRP A 168 22.27 0.87 20.58
C TRP A 168 23.68 1.48 20.57
N LYS A 169 24.59 0.96 21.40
CA LYS A 169 25.96 1.48 21.48
C LYS A 169 26.83 1.08 20.27
N THR A 170 26.55 -0.06 19.62
CA THR A 170 27.28 -0.52 18.42
C THR A 170 26.76 0.05 17.10
N SER A 171 25.51 0.49 17.03
CA SER A 171 24.95 1.08 15.82
C SER A 171 25.56 2.46 15.54
N ASN A 172 25.85 2.74 14.26
CA ASN A 172 26.24 4.08 13.79
C ASN A 172 25.09 4.80 13.07
N LEU A 173 23.89 4.20 13.04
CA LEU A 173 22.72 4.70 12.30
C LEU A 173 21.69 5.40 13.21
N ILE A 174 22.00 5.50 14.51
CA ILE A 174 21.16 6.07 15.55
C ILE A 174 22.01 6.97 16.45
N ASP A 175 21.41 8.05 16.92
CA ASP A 175 22.05 8.90 17.93
C ASP A 175 22.06 8.18 19.29
N LYS A 176 23.25 8.07 19.89
CA LYS A 176 23.49 7.42 21.18
C LYS A 176 22.96 8.23 22.37
N ASN A 177 22.53 9.46 22.13
CA ASN A 177 21.88 10.32 23.12
C ASN A 177 20.36 10.36 22.95
N ASN A 178 19.80 9.73 21.89
CA ASN A 178 18.38 9.74 21.61
C ASN A 178 17.69 8.48 22.15
N PHE A 179 17.31 8.53 23.42
CA PHE A 179 16.63 7.44 24.09
C PHE A 179 15.29 7.10 23.43
N GLU A 180 14.54 8.09 22.95
CA GLU A 180 13.24 7.88 22.31
C GLU A 180 13.36 7.04 21.04
N GLU A 181 14.38 7.30 20.23
CA GLU A 181 14.65 6.48 19.04
C GLU A 181 15.07 5.06 19.41
N PHE A 182 15.89 4.91 20.45
CA PHE A 182 16.25 3.61 21.00
C PHE A 182 15.02 2.82 21.47
N ALA A 183 14.12 3.50 22.17
CA ALA A 183 12.88 2.94 22.71
C ALA A 183 11.87 2.54 21.62
N GLU A 184 11.89 3.21 20.46
CA GLU A 184 11.04 2.86 19.31
C GLU A 184 11.61 1.72 18.43
N THR A 185 12.93 1.47 18.47
CA THR A 185 13.59 0.57 17.51
C THR A 185 14.17 -0.69 18.16
N PHE A 186 15.19 -0.56 19.01
CA PHE A 186 15.97 -1.69 19.54
C PHE A 186 15.45 -2.26 20.85
N LEU A 187 14.79 -1.42 21.67
CA LEU A 187 14.25 -1.79 22.97
C LEU A 187 12.98 -2.67 22.89
N PRO A 188 12.04 -2.50 21.94
CA PRO A 188 10.89 -3.38 21.83
C PRO A 188 11.29 -4.84 21.66
N TYR A 189 10.75 -5.73 22.49
CA TYR A 189 10.92 -7.17 22.35
C TYR A 189 9.87 -7.82 21.42
N ARG A 190 8.88 -7.04 20.98
CA ARG A 190 7.83 -7.42 20.02
C ARG A 190 7.28 -6.21 19.28
N TYR A 191 6.59 -6.48 18.17
CA TYR A 191 5.92 -5.47 17.34
C TYR A 191 4.43 -5.75 17.11
N GLY A 192 3.89 -6.82 17.66
CA GLY A 192 2.47 -7.16 17.56
C GLY A 192 2.14 -8.22 18.60
N ASN A 193 1.34 -9.20 18.19
CA ASN A 193 0.90 -10.28 19.08
C ASN A 193 1.58 -11.61 18.73
N GLU A 194 2.79 -11.54 18.18
CA GLU A 194 3.62 -12.72 17.92
C GLU A 194 3.94 -13.47 19.22
N GLN A 195 4.21 -14.77 19.09
CA GLN A 195 4.74 -15.55 20.18
C GLN A 195 6.22 -15.21 20.41
N LEU A 196 6.64 -15.15 21.66
CA LEU A 196 8.03 -14.85 22.05
C LEU A 196 8.96 -16.08 22.02
N ASN A 197 8.48 -17.21 21.50
CA ASN A 197 9.22 -18.47 21.40
C ASN A 197 10.17 -18.53 20.19
N THR A 198 10.76 -17.39 19.80
CA THR A 198 11.73 -17.33 18.69
C THR A 198 12.91 -18.24 19.00
N PRO A 199 13.40 -19.05 18.04
CA PRO A 199 14.58 -19.88 18.27
C PRO A 199 15.76 -19.00 18.65
N LYS A 200 16.38 -19.28 19.81
CA LYS A 200 17.56 -18.56 20.28
C LYS A 200 18.61 -18.53 19.14
N ASN A 201 19.06 -17.33 18.77
CA ASN A 201 20.07 -17.02 17.75
C ASN A 201 19.63 -17.06 16.27
N TYR A 202 18.40 -17.46 15.91
CA TYR A 202 18.06 -17.66 14.49
C TYR A 202 18.16 -16.40 13.59
N PRO A 203 17.58 -15.24 13.95
CA PRO A 203 17.75 -14.03 13.14
C PRO A 203 19.22 -13.70 12.94
N ARG A 204 20.01 -13.78 14.02
CA ARG A 204 21.46 -13.53 14.03
C ARG A 204 22.22 -14.49 13.11
N ASP A 205 21.93 -15.78 13.14
CA ASP A 205 22.66 -16.78 12.35
C ASP A 205 22.43 -16.61 10.84
N ILE A 206 21.21 -16.27 10.43
CA ILE A 206 20.94 -15.90 9.03
C ILE A 206 21.67 -14.63 8.65
N THR A 207 21.49 -13.57 9.45
CA THR A 207 21.96 -12.25 9.07
C THR A 207 23.47 -12.16 9.08
N PHE A 208 24.13 -12.77 10.07
CA PHE A 208 25.59 -12.75 10.19
C PHE A 208 26.22 -13.30 8.90
N GLU A 209 25.78 -14.46 8.43
CA GLU A 209 26.35 -15.06 7.22
C GLU A 209 26.01 -14.30 5.93
N LEU A 210 24.81 -13.70 5.83
CA LEU A 210 24.40 -12.91 4.65
C LEU A 210 25.09 -11.54 4.58
N LEU A 211 25.40 -10.94 5.74
CA LEU A 211 25.80 -9.54 5.87
C LEU A 211 27.22 -9.35 6.38
N LYS A 212 27.96 -10.41 6.73
CA LYS A 212 29.35 -10.32 7.25
C LYS A 212 30.32 -9.54 6.35
N ASN A 213 30.02 -9.46 5.05
CA ASN A 213 30.83 -8.73 4.06
C ASN A 213 30.20 -7.39 3.65
N THR A 214 29.10 -6.99 4.28
CA THR A 214 28.39 -5.75 3.98
C THR A 214 28.80 -4.68 4.96
N ASN A 215 28.97 -3.44 4.50
CA ASN A 215 29.16 -2.31 5.40
C ASN A 215 27.87 -2.14 6.22
N PRO A 216 27.90 -2.28 7.56
CA PRO A 216 26.70 -2.14 8.39
C PRO A 216 26.12 -0.72 8.36
N ASN A 217 26.88 0.28 7.91
CA ASN A 217 26.41 1.65 7.74
C ASN A 217 25.73 1.87 6.37
N ASP A 218 25.79 0.89 5.45
CA ASP A 218 25.09 0.92 4.17
C ASP A 218 23.70 0.27 4.29
N THR A 219 22.76 1.02 4.88
CA THR A 219 21.38 0.58 5.05
C THR A 219 20.74 0.14 3.75
N LYS A 220 20.98 0.87 2.65
CA LYS A 220 20.43 0.53 1.32
C LYS A 220 20.94 -0.83 0.86
N GLY A 221 22.26 -1.06 0.96
CA GLY A 221 22.90 -2.33 0.65
C GLY A 221 22.34 -3.49 1.48
N VAL A 222 22.25 -3.33 2.80
CA VAL A 222 21.72 -4.36 3.70
C VAL A 222 20.26 -4.70 3.38
N VAL A 223 19.40 -3.69 3.20
CA VAL A 223 17.99 -3.91 2.85
C VAL A 223 17.85 -4.61 1.50
N ASN A 224 18.67 -4.26 0.51
CA ASN A 224 18.67 -4.92 -0.80
C ASN A 224 19.09 -6.39 -0.71
N ILE A 225 20.06 -6.72 0.14
CA ILE A 225 20.47 -8.11 0.41
C ILE A 225 19.31 -8.91 1.03
N LEU A 226 18.68 -8.37 2.08
CA LEU A 226 17.54 -9.01 2.73
C LEU A 226 16.36 -9.19 1.78
N LYS A 227 16.07 -8.20 0.92
CA LYS A 227 15.05 -8.34 -0.12
C LYS A 227 15.36 -9.48 -1.10
N GLY A 228 16.63 -9.61 -1.49
CA GLY A 228 17.11 -10.73 -2.29
C GLY A 228 16.84 -12.08 -1.62
N TYR A 229 17.13 -12.18 -0.31
CA TYR A 229 16.83 -13.34 0.52
C TYR A 229 15.33 -13.65 0.59
N PHE A 230 14.48 -12.68 0.92
CA PHE A 230 13.03 -12.85 0.95
C PHE A 230 12.45 -13.23 -0.41
N SER A 231 13.00 -12.72 -1.51
CA SER A 231 12.62 -13.13 -2.87
C SER A 231 12.86 -14.63 -3.12
N ARG A 232 13.97 -15.18 -2.59
CA ARG A 232 14.25 -16.62 -2.67
C ARG A 232 13.31 -17.43 -1.79
N ILE A 233 13.05 -16.98 -0.57
CA ILE A 233 12.07 -17.62 0.32
C ILE A 233 10.70 -17.66 -0.36
N HIS A 234 10.23 -16.55 -0.92
CA HIS A 234 8.95 -16.48 -1.62
C HIS A 234 8.85 -17.54 -2.72
N ARG A 235 9.90 -17.71 -3.53
CA ARG A 235 9.94 -18.74 -4.57
C ARG A 235 9.94 -20.16 -3.99
N LEU A 236 10.75 -20.42 -2.97
CA LEU A 236 10.88 -21.75 -2.35
C LEU A 236 9.61 -22.17 -1.61
N THR A 237 8.83 -21.21 -1.09
CA THR A 237 7.57 -21.45 -0.38
C THR A 237 6.34 -21.31 -1.29
N SER A 238 6.55 -21.17 -2.61
CA SER A 238 5.45 -20.91 -3.54
C SER A 238 4.38 -22.00 -3.52
N GLY A 239 3.12 -21.59 -3.35
CA GLY A 239 1.97 -22.50 -3.24
C GLY A 239 1.70 -23.05 -1.84
N ILE A 240 2.59 -22.82 -0.85
CA ILE A 240 2.32 -23.16 0.55
C ILE A 240 1.31 -22.14 1.12
N LYS A 241 0.20 -22.63 1.67
CA LYS A 241 -0.88 -21.81 2.23
C LYS A 241 -0.74 -21.61 3.74
N LYS A 242 -1.10 -20.41 4.23
CA LYS A 242 -1.13 -20.11 5.67
C LYS A 242 -2.40 -20.73 6.27
N LYS A 243 -2.27 -21.91 6.89
CA LYS A 243 -3.36 -22.58 7.63
C LYS A 243 -3.44 -22.16 9.09
N ASP A 244 -2.27 -22.07 9.73
CA ASP A 244 -2.13 -21.79 11.16
C ASP A 244 -1.08 -20.70 11.40
N ASN A 245 -1.26 -19.90 12.45
CA ASN A 245 -0.20 -19.05 13.00
C ASN A 245 0.73 -19.92 13.86
N ILE A 246 2.01 -20.01 13.49
CA ILE A 246 3.04 -20.79 14.20
C ILE A 246 4.18 -19.90 14.70
N GLY A 247 3.84 -18.63 15.02
CA GLY A 247 4.80 -17.62 15.46
C GLY A 247 5.83 -17.31 14.39
N PHE A 248 7.09 -17.19 14.80
CA PHE A 248 8.23 -16.91 13.92
C PHE A 248 8.31 -17.84 12.69
N TYR A 249 7.94 -19.12 12.84
CA TYR A 249 7.99 -20.11 11.77
C TYR A 249 6.99 -19.84 10.63
N ASN A 250 6.15 -18.81 10.72
CA ASN A 250 5.34 -18.35 9.60
C ASN A 250 6.20 -17.93 8.39
N ILE A 251 7.49 -17.63 8.55
CA ILE A 251 8.43 -17.42 7.43
C ILE A 251 8.45 -18.59 6.43
N LEU A 252 8.15 -19.82 6.87
CA LEU A 252 7.99 -21.01 6.01
C LEU A 252 6.78 -20.94 5.07
N LYS A 253 5.90 -19.97 5.30
CA LYS A 253 4.64 -19.72 4.58
C LYS A 253 4.67 -18.36 3.88
N TRP A 254 5.86 -17.82 3.60
CA TRP A 254 6.06 -16.47 3.06
C TRP A 254 5.21 -16.16 1.82
N TRP A 255 4.98 -17.15 0.95
CA TRP A 255 4.13 -17.01 -0.23
C TRP A 255 2.72 -16.47 0.05
N ASP A 256 2.13 -16.86 1.19
CA ASP A 256 0.75 -16.57 1.57
C ASP A 256 0.70 -15.68 2.83
N LEU A 257 1.80 -14.99 3.14
CA LEU A 257 1.97 -14.16 4.33
C LEU A 257 1.47 -12.73 4.07
N TYR A 258 0.71 -12.16 5.01
CA TYR A 258 0.23 -10.77 4.90
C TYR A 258 1.36 -9.75 5.12
N CYS A 259 1.18 -8.53 4.60
CA CYS A 259 2.19 -7.46 4.75
C CYS A 259 2.54 -7.19 6.21
N ASP A 260 1.55 -7.21 7.12
CA ASP A 260 1.75 -7.02 8.56
C ASP A 260 2.68 -8.05 9.19
N ASP A 261 2.59 -9.32 8.77
CA ASP A 261 3.49 -10.37 9.26
C ASP A 261 4.90 -10.19 8.66
N GLN A 262 5.01 -9.78 7.39
CA GLN A 262 6.28 -9.65 6.68
C GLN A 262 7.15 -8.53 7.30
N VAL A 263 6.54 -7.40 7.62
CA VAL A 263 7.25 -6.24 8.20
C VAL A 263 7.71 -6.51 9.62
N VAL A 264 6.95 -7.27 10.42
CA VAL A 264 7.37 -7.67 11.77
C VAL A 264 8.63 -8.54 11.70
N ILE A 265 8.64 -9.56 10.83
CA ILE A 265 9.81 -10.42 10.64
C ILE A 265 11.02 -9.61 10.16
N ALA A 266 10.83 -8.74 9.17
CA ALA A 266 11.91 -7.91 8.63
C ALA A 266 12.47 -6.92 9.66
N ALA A 267 11.60 -6.23 10.41
CA ALA A 267 12.01 -5.30 11.45
C ALA A 267 12.77 -6.01 12.59
N GLN A 268 12.31 -7.19 13.03
CA GLN A 268 13.02 -8.01 14.01
C GLN A 268 14.44 -8.36 13.53
N ILE A 269 14.57 -8.83 12.28
CA ILE A 269 15.86 -9.19 11.68
C ILE A 269 16.80 -7.98 11.62
N LEU A 270 16.32 -6.83 11.14
CA LEU A 270 17.13 -5.61 10.99
C LEU A 270 17.53 -5.00 12.32
N ASN A 271 16.60 -4.90 13.27
CA ASN A 271 16.91 -4.40 14.60
C ASN A 271 17.90 -5.32 15.31
N ASP A 272 17.84 -6.65 15.13
CA ASP A 272 18.80 -7.59 15.72
C ASP A 272 20.25 -7.44 15.22
N ILE A 273 20.44 -6.84 14.04
CA ILE A 273 21.77 -6.49 13.50
C ILE A 273 22.11 -5.01 13.65
N SER A 274 21.45 -4.32 14.58
CA SER A 274 21.73 -2.91 14.91
C SER A 274 21.40 -1.93 13.78
N ILE A 275 20.46 -2.26 12.89
CA ILE A 275 19.88 -1.33 11.91
C ILE A 275 18.52 -0.84 12.42
N PRO A 276 18.41 0.43 12.86
CA PRO A 276 17.19 0.95 13.46
C PRO A 276 16.07 0.92 12.42
N THR A 277 15.00 0.19 12.75
CA THR A 277 13.90 -0.06 11.83
C THR A 277 12.56 0.10 12.52
N TYR A 278 11.72 0.96 11.93
CA TYR A 278 10.33 1.20 12.31
C TYR A 278 9.36 0.41 11.42
N ILE A 279 8.12 0.29 11.88
CA ILE A 279 7.01 -0.25 11.09
C ILE A 279 5.96 0.85 10.93
N ASP A 280 5.78 1.32 9.70
CA ASP A 280 4.78 2.32 9.35
C ASP A 280 3.67 1.67 8.51
N CYS A 281 2.48 2.23 8.54
CA CYS A 281 1.33 1.71 7.80
C CYS A 281 0.35 2.82 7.41
N THR A 282 -0.47 2.56 6.40
CA THR A 282 -1.63 3.39 6.06
C THR A 282 -2.92 2.57 6.26
N PRO A 283 -3.98 3.13 6.87
CA PRO A 283 -5.24 2.41 7.05
C PRO A 283 -5.87 2.05 5.70
N ILE A 284 -5.69 2.91 4.70
CA ILE A 284 -6.20 2.73 3.34
C ILE A 284 -5.38 3.58 2.36
N TRP A 285 -5.08 3.04 1.19
CA TRP A 285 -4.57 3.84 0.08
C TRP A 285 -5.70 4.64 -0.58
N LEU A 286 -5.38 5.81 -1.11
CA LEU A 286 -6.34 6.65 -1.82
C LEU A 286 -6.82 6.04 -3.15
N ASP A 287 -6.01 5.17 -3.73
CA ASP A 287 -6.23 4.54 -5.04
C ASP A 287 -6.43 3.01 -4.95
N GLN A 288 -6.54 2.45 -3.75
CA GLN A 288 -6.75 1.01 -3.53
C GLN A 288 -7.85 0.74 -2.50
N THR A 289 -8.13 -0.55 -2.24
CA THR A 289 -9.24 -0.98 -1.37
C THR A 289 -8.80 -1.62 -0.06
N LEU A 290 -7.49 -1.58 0.23
CA LEU A 290 -6.84 -2.14 1.42
C LEU A 290 -5.77 -1.17 1.94
N GLY A 291 -5.43 -1.28 3.21
CA GLY A 291 -4.24 -0.65 3.79
C GLY A 291 -2.96 -1.41 3.42
N HIS A 292 -1.83 -0.96 3.94
CA HIS A 292 -0.54 -1.63 3.76
C HIS A 292 0.43 -1.21 4.86
N SER A 293 1.34 -2.12 5.20
CA SER A 293 2.41 -1.91 6.18
C SER A 293 3.77 -2.08 5.52
N TRP A 294 4.73 -1.26 5.91
CA TRP A 294 6.11 -1.27 5.40
C TRP A 294 7.12 -1.02 6.52
N CYS A 295 8.38 -1.34 6.26
CA CYS A 295 9.48 -1.01 7.15
C CYS A 295 10.09 0.34 6.78
N VAL A 296 10.69 1.02 7.75
CA VAL A 296 11.47 2.25 7.55
C VAL A 296 12.78 2.14 8.30
N SER A 297 13.91 2.25 7.61
CA SER A 297 15.23 2.29 8.25
C SER A 297 15.91 3.63 7.96
N LYS A 298 16.92 4.02 8.75
CA LYS A 298 17.69 5.24 8.48
C LYS A 298 18.96 4.96 7.69
N ASP A 299 19.35 5.85 6.79
CA ASP A 299 20.71 5.87 6.26
C ASP A 299 21.68 6.56 7.24
N SER A 300 22.97 6.56 6.90
CA SER A 300 24.03 7.20 7.71
C SER A 300 23.90 8.73 7.83
N LEU A 301 23.03 9.36 7.03
CA LEU A 301 22.71 10.79 7.11
C LEU A 301 21.45 11.05 7.95
N GLY A 302 20.80 10.00 8.45
CA GLY A 302 19.57 10.08 9.24
C GLY A 302 18.28 10.15 8.40
N ASN A 303 18.35 10.01 7.07
CA ASN A 303 17.17 10.03 6.22
C ASN A 303 16.35 8.74 6.39
N HIS A 304 15.03 8.88 6.45
CA HIS A 304 14.13 7.73 6.47
C HIS A 304 14.01 7.08 5.09
N LEU A 305 14.24 5.77 5.05
CA LEU A 305 14.19 4.92 3.87
C LEU A 305 13.04 3.92 4.02
N PRO A 306 11.83 4.23 3.55
CA PRO A 306 10.72 3.29 3.57
C PRO A 306 10.88 2.20 2.49
N PHE A 307 10.60 0.95 2.83
CA PHE A 307 10.67 -0.19 1.92
C PHE A 307 9.71 -1.31 2.35
N SER A 308 9.31 -2.15 1.39
CA SER A 308 8.57 -3.38 1.70
C SER A 308 9.50 -4.60 1.57
N PRO A 309 9.46 -5.56 2.51
CA PRO A 309 10.38 -6.70 2.52
C PRO A 309 10.46 -7.50 1.21
N PHE A 310 9.38 -7.54 0.42
CA PHE A 310 9.33 -8.27 -0.86
C PHE A 310 9.14 -7.39 -2.10
N TYR A 311 8.27 -6.38 -2.07
CA TYR A 311 7.83 -5.65 -3.26
C TYR A 311 8.69 -4.42 -3.59
N GLN A 312 8.57 -3.32 -2.84
CA GLN A 312 9.26 -2.05 -3.09
C GLN A 312 10.68 -2.03 -2.52
N SER A 313 11.69 -1.57 -3.26
CA SER A 313 13.07 -1.39 -2.77
C SER A 313 13.33 0.03 -2.31
N VAL A 314 14.39 0.24 -1.54
CA VAL A 314 14.84 1.60 -1.20
C VAL A 314 15.19 2.39 -2.46
N ASP A 315 15.78 1.73 -3.48
CA ASP A 315 16.14 2.35 -4.76
C ASP A 315 14.94 2.70 -5.66
N SER A 316 13.74 2.18 -5.35
CA SER A 316 12.53 2.61 -6.08
C SER A 316 12.19 4.08 -5.84
N LEU A 317 12.74 4.70 -4.79
CA LEU A 317 12.55 6.13 -4.55
C LEU A 317 13.45 7.01 -5.46
N GLU A 318 14.53 6.45 -6.02
CA GLU A 318 15.54 7.21 -6.78
C GLU A 318 15.61 6.90 -8.30
N ASN A 319 14.99 5.83 -8.82
CA ASN A 319 15.14 5.44 -10.24
C ASN A 319 13.85 5.36 -11.12
N LYS A 320 13.78 6.34 -12.04
CA LYS A 320 13.37 6.40 -13.48
C LYS A 320 12.14 5.67 -14.07
N GLY A 321 11.24 5.07 -13.29
CA GLY A 321 9.88 4.73 -13.76
C GLY A 321 8.84 5.69 -13.17
N ILE A 322 7.78 6.06 -13.91
CA ILE A 322 6.70 6.92 -13.38
C ILE A 322 6.06 6.24 -12.15
N TYR A 323 5.91 4.92 -12.15
CA TYR A 323 5.41 4.09 -11.02
C TYR A 323 6.20 4.20 -9.69
N ASN A 324 7.45 4.64 -9.75
CA ASN A 324 8.38 4.60 -8.62
C ASN A 324 8.61 5.98 -7.99
N LYS A 325 8.32 7.07 -8.71
CA LYS A 325 8.27 8.40 -8.10
C LYS A 325 7.04 8.49 -7.20
N ASN A 326 7.28 8.45 -5.90
CA ASN A 326 6.31 8.73 -4.83
C ASN A 326 5.21 7.68 -4.61
N TYR A 327 5.55 6.38 -4.55
CA TYR A 327 4.61 5.31 -4.10
C TYR A 327 3.82 5.71 -2.84
N PHE A 328 4.47 6.37 -1.88
CA PHE A 328 3.84 6.80 -0.63
C PHE A 328 2.99 8.08 -0.73
N LYS A 329 2.99 8.83 -1.85
CA LYS A 329 2.12 10.01 -2.06
C LYS A 329 0.64 9.62 -2.09
N ARG A 330 0.31 8.37 -2.39
CA ARG A 330 -1.07 7.86 -2.40
C ARG A 330 -1.53 7.33 -1.03
N THR A 331 -0.68 7.39 0.01
CA THR A 331 -1.14 7.08 1.38
C THR A 331 -2.16 8.11 1.84
N SER A 332 -3.15 7.68 2.62
CA SER A 332 -4.08 8.61 3.28
C SER A 332 -3.38 9.23 4.51
N LYS A 333 -3.62 8.67 5.70
CA LYS A 333 -2.83 8.94 6.91
C LYS A 333 -1.74 7.88 7.05
N VAL A 334 -0.66 8.20 7.77
CA VAL A 334 0.41 7.23 8.06
C VAL A 334 0.62 7.12 9.56
N PHE A 335 0.53 5.89 10.06
CA PHE A 335 0.72 5.56 11.47
C PHE A 335 1.90 4.62 11.64
N ARG A 336 2.74 4.92 12.62
CA ARG A 336 3.81 4.05 13.10
C ARG A 336 3.27 3.12 14.17
N ARG A 337 3.60 1.84 14.04
CA ARG A 337 3.38 0.86 15.11
C ARG A 337 4.42 1.07 16.20
N THR A 338 3.99 1.29 17.43
CA THR A 338 4.88 1.53 18.57
C THR A 338 4.71 0.47 19.65
N PHE A 339 5.80 0.15 20.36
CA PHE A 339 5.67 -0.58 21.63
C PHE A 339 5.02 0.30 22.69
N GLU A 340 5.38 1.59 22.71
CA GLU A 340 4.81 2.60 23.60
C GLU A 340 3.29 2.78 23.37
N ILE A 341 2.56 2.90 24.47
CA ILE A 341 1.14 3.24 24.51
C ILE A 341 0.97 4.72 24.19
N GLN A 342 0.23 5.01 23.12
CA GLN A 342 -0.16 6.34 22.73
C GLN A 342 -1.42 6.75 23.50
N LYS A 343 -1.26 7.68 24.44
CA LYS A 343 -2.37 8.26 25.21
C LYS A 343 -3.33 9.00 24.27
N GLN A 344 -4.60 9.10 24.68
CA GLN A 344 -5.68 9.72 23.89
C GLN A 344 -5.96 8.97 22.57
N SER A 345 -5.72 7.66 22.57
CA SER A 345 -6.15 6.80 21.48
C SER A 345 -7.68 6.77 21.37
N ALA A 346 -8.21 6.28 20.24
CA ALA A 346 -9.65 6.06 20.10
C ALA A 346 -10.21 5.13 21.20
N LEU A 347 -9.41 4.20 21.73
CA LEU A 347 -9.82 3.33 22.84
C LEU A 347 -9.97 4.09 24.17
N ASP A 348 -9.15 5.12 24.39
CA ASP A 348 -9.18 5.93 25.61
C ASP A 348 -10.33 6.93 25.59
N LEU A 349 -10.67 7.42 24.39
CA LEU A 349 -11.61 8.53 24.20
C LEU A 349 -13.05 8.09 23.92
N LYS A 350 -13.26 6.84 23.48
CA LYS A 350 -14.60 6.32 23.17
C LYS A 350 -15.48 6.26 24.42
N LYS A 351 -16.80 6.31 24.24
CA LYS A 351 -17.75 5.89 25.28
C LYS A 351 -17.71 4.38 25.50
N GLU A 352 -18.25 3.93 26.63
CA GLU A 352 -18.30 2.52 27.04
C GLU A 352 -18.82 1.60 25.92
N ASN A 353 -19.95 1.96 25.30
CA ASN A 353 -20.62 1.19 24.24
C ASN A 353 -20.44 1.77 22.82
N GLU A 354 -19.52 2.72 22.65
CA GLU A 354 -19.23 3.28 21.33
C GLU A 354 -18.39 2.31 20.51
N GLU A 355 -18.86 2.05 19.29
CA GLU A 355 -18.16 1.21 18.32
C GLU A 355 -17.06 2.02 17.63
N ILE A 356 -15.86 1.46 17.55
CA ILE A 356 -14.72 2.08 16.85
C ILE A 356 -14.29 1.23 15.64
N PRO A 357 -13.83 1.85 14.55
CA PRO A 357 -13.30 1.14 13.39
C PRO A 357 -12.15 0.20 13.77
N GLY A 358 -12.09 -0.97 13.13
CA GLY A 358 -11.13 -2.04 13.48
C GLY A 358 -9.66 -1.58 13.52
N PHE A 359 -9.26 -0.70 12.59
CA PHE A 359 -7.90 -0.15 12.55
C PHE A 359 -7.53 0.62 13.83
N PHE A 360 -8.48 1.33 14.46
CA PHE A 360 -8.23 2.13 15.66
C PHE A 360 -8.43 1.37 16.98
N LYS A 361 -8.67 0.04 16.93
CA LYS A 361 -8.77 -0.82 18.13
C LYS A 361 -7.41 -1.15 18.73
N THR A 362 -6.57 -0.14 18.94
CA THR A 362 -5.25 -0.26 19.56
C THR A 362 -4.76 1.09 20.07
N GLN A 363 -3.91 1.07 21.10
CA GLN A 363 -3.23 2.24 21.64
C GLN A 363 -1.83 2.43 21.01
N HIS A 364 -1.44 1.59 20.05
CA HIS A 364 -0.05 1.49 19.57
C HIS A 364 0.18 2.18 18.22
N TRP A 365 -0.65 3.18 17.88
CA TRP A 365 -0.53 3.96 16.65
C TRP A 365 -0.07 5.38 16.92
N LYS A 366 1.16 5.69 16.49
CA LYS A 366 1.70 7.05 16.50
C LYS A 366 1.50 7.68 15.12
N ASP A 367 0.87 8.85 15.05
CA ASP A 367 0.68 9.57 13.78
C ASP A 367 1.98 10.21 13.30
N VAL A 368 2.51 9.65 12.21
CA VAL A 368 3.76 10.07 11.54
C VAL A 368 3.50 10.61 10.13
N THR A 369 2.27 11.06 9.86
CA THR A 369 1.85 11.52 8.52
C THR A 369 2.75 12.62 7.95
N ASP A 370 3.28 13.51 8.80
CA ASP A 370 4.20 14.60 8.39
C ASP A 370 5.51 14.10 7.76
N ASN A 371 5.90 12.84 8.00
CA ASN A 371 7.07 12.24 7.37
C ASN A 371 6.83 11.92 5.89
N TYR A 372 5.57 11.91 5.44
CA TYR A 372 5.17 11.48 4.11
C TYR A 372 4.43 12.58 3.33
N HIS A 373 3.78 13.51 4.03
CA HIS A 373 2.91 14.52 3.44
C HIS A 373 3.15 15.89 4.02
N LYS A 374 2.85 16.92 3.21
CA LYS A 374 2.52 18.23 3.75
C LYS A 374 1.12 18.16 4.37
N THR A 375 1.00 18.59 5.61
CA THR A 375 -0.25 18.46 6.38
C THR A 375 -0.77 19.81 6.86
N THR A 376 -2.00 19.80 7.38
CA THR A 376 -2.64 20.91 8.08
C THR A 376 -3.47 20.39 9.26
N SER A 377 -3.95 21.30 10.10
CA SER A 377 -5.01 20.98 11.07
C SER A 377 -6.32 21.57 10.59
N ILE A 378 -7.41 20.81 10.74
CA ILE A 378 -8.75 21.25 10.35
C ILE A 378 -9.70 21.13 11.53
N SER A 379 -10.66 22.05 11.60
CA SER A 379 -11.78 21.97 12.54
C SER A 379 -13.08 22.17 11.78
N LEU A 380 -14.04 21.27 12.00
CA LEU A 380 -15.26 21.21 11.21
C LEU A 380 -16.48 21.14 12.10
N GLN A 381 -17.47 21.94 11.71
CA GLN A 381 -18.82 21.84 12.24
C GLN A 381 -19.44 20.52 11.76
N ILE A 382 -20.03 19.78 12.68
CA ILE A 382 -20.77 18.55 12.39
C ILE A 382 -22.26 18.73 12.67
N ARG A 383 -23.09 17.94 12.01
CA ARG A 383 -24.56 17.93 12.15
C ARG A 383 -25.07 16.49 12.23
N GLY A 384 -26.20 16.29 12.92
CA GLY A 384 -26.80 14.96 13.05
C GLY A 384 -25.99 13.97 13.89
N PHE A 385 -25.08 14.47 14.72
CA PHE A 385 -24.25 13.64 15.59
C PHE A 385 -25.03 13.19 16.84
N ASN A 386 -25.00 11.90 17.14
CA ASN A 386 -25.65 11.35 18.32
C ASN A 386 -24.73 11.42 19.55
N TYR A 387 -24.77 12.55 20.25
CA TYR A 387 -23.99 12.79 21.47
C TYR A 387 -24.29 11.82 22.62
N ALA A 388 -25.47 11.18 22.65
CA ALA A 388 -25.76 10.20 23.68
C ALA A 388 -24.92 8.93 23.50
N LYS A 389 -24.71 8.50 22.26
CA LYS A 389 -24.03 7.25 21.92
C LYS A 389 -22.53 7.40 21.63
N ASN A 390 -22.11 8.55 21.11
CA ASN A 390 -20.76 8.71 20.56
C ASN A 390 -20.01 9.89 21.20
N ASN A 391 -18.69 9.73 21.37
CA ASN A 391 -17.73 10.79 21.67
C ASN A 391 -16.86 11.12 20.46
N LEU A 392 -16.68 10.17 19.55
CA LEU A 392 -15.73 10.26 18.45
C LEU A 392 -16.44 10.50 17.11
N ALA A 393 -15.85 11.37 16.32
CA ALA A 393 -16.11 11.46 14.90
C ALA A 393 -14.83 11.12 14.13
N TYR A 394 -14.99 10.64 12.90
CA TYR A 394 -13.89 10.12 12.10
C TYR A 394 -13.73 10.94 10.83
N LEU A 395 -12.48 11.30 10.52
CA LEU A 395 -12.12 11.79 9.20
C LEU A 395 -12.08 10.59 8.26
N ALA A 396 -12.76 10.67 7.13
CA ALA A 396 -12.85 9.57 6.19
C ALA A 396 -12.49 10.00 4.77
N VAL A 397 -11.83 9.11 4.03
CA VAL A 397 -11.59 9.23 2.59
C VAL A 397 -12.55 8.34 1.81
N PHE A 398 -12.87 8.71 0.58
CA PHE A 398 -13.72 7.88 -0.25
C PHE A 398 -12.92 6.77 -0.94
N THR A 399 -13.46 5.56 -0.94
CA THR A 399 -13.02 4.44 -1.78
C THR A 399 -14.22 3.78 -2.44
N ALA A 400 -14.01 2.81 -3.34
CA ALA A 400 -15.11 2.01 -3.90
C ALA A 400 -15.99 1.30 -2.83
N LYS A 401 -15.50 1.15 -1.58
CA LYS A 401 -16.26 0.60 -0.44
C LYS A 401 -17.06 1.66 0.34
N GLY A 402 -17.01 2.93 -0.07
CA GLY A 402 -17.62 4.06 0.62
C GLY A 402 -16.60 4.90 1.40
N TRP A 403 -17.10 5.66 2.38
CA TRP A 403 -16.27 6.49 3.26
C TRP A 403 -15.55 5.62 4.29
N ILE A 404 -14.22 5.57 4.21
CA ILE A 404 -13.36 4.77 5.09
C ILE A 404 -12.66 5.68 6.10
N PRO A 405 -12.82 5.45 7.41
CA PRO A 405 -12.13 6.20 8.45
C PRO A 405 -10.61 6.11 8.33
N VAL A 406 -9.93 7.25 8.40
CA VAL A 406 -8.46 7.38 8.34
C VAL A 406 -7.86 8.16 9.51
N ASP A 407 -8.69 8.91 10.23
CA ASP A 407 -8.33 9.59 11.48
C ASP A 407 -9.54 9.67 12.41
N TYR A 408 -9.33 10.05 13.67
CA TYR A 408 -10.38 10.24 14.67
C TYR A 408 -10.17 11.53 15.47
N GLY A 409 -11.26 12.07 16.00
CA GLY A 409 -11.23 13.26 16.84
C GLY A 409 -12.34 13.22 17.87
N LEU A 410 -12.04 13.71 19.07
CA LEU A 410 -13.02 13.92 20.12
C LEU A 410 -13.93 15.09 19.75
N VAL A 411 -15.25 14.87 19.82
CA VAL A 411 -16.23 15.89 19.49
C VAL A 411 -16.44 16.84 20.67
N ASN A 412 -16.23 18.13 20.43
CA ASN A 412 -16.65 19.18 21.36
C ASN A 412 -18.17 19.37 21.24
N GLN A 413 -18.91 18.91 22.24
CA GLN A 413 -20.38 18.94 22.24
C GLN A 413 -20.94 20.36 22.27
N ASN A 414 -20.30 21.27 23.02
CA ASN A 414 -20.75 22.65 23.17
C ASN A 414 -20.67 23.42 21.85
N GLU A 415 -19.63 23.16 21.05
CA GLU A 415 -19.45 23.81 19.75
C GLU A 415 -20.01 23.00 18.59
N SER A 416 -20.37 21.72 18.83
CA SER A 416 -20.69 20.75 17.77
C SER A 416 -19.60 20.69 16.68
N LYS A 417 -18.34 20.66 17.13
CA LYS A 417 -17.15 20.62 16.27
C LYS A 417 -16.25 19.43 16.59
N VAL A 418 -15.50 19.01 15.59
CA VAL A 418 -14.38 18.07 15.73
C VAL A 418 -13.15 18.65 15.03
N SER A 419 -11.98 18.36 15.59
CA SER A 419 -10.69 18.76 15.01
C SER A 419 -9.86 17.53 14.67
N PHE A 420 -9.14 17.62 13.56
CA PHE A 420 -8.19 16.61 13.09
C PHE A 420 -6.84 17.28 12.83
N TYR A 421 -5.76 16.59 13.16
CA TYR A 421 -4.40 17.10 13.06
C TYR A 421 -3.62 16.33 12.00
N LYS A 422 -2.54 16.91 11.49
CA LYS A 422 -1.68 16.29 10.48
C LYS A 422 -2.48 15.71 9.30
N VAL A 423 -3.49 16.44 8.84
CA VAL A 423 -4.35 16.03 7.73
C VAL A 423 -3.62 16.32 6.43
N PRO A 424 -3.36 15.30 5.58
CA PRO A 424 -2.74 15.54 4.29
C PRO A 424 -3.61 16.42 3.39
N LYS A 425 -2.95 17.23 2.58
CA LYS A 425 -3.57 18.18 1.66
C LYS A 425 -3.82 17.53 0.29
N GLY A 426 -4.67 18.14 -0.53
CA GLY A 426 -4.97 17.67 -1.88
C GLY A 426 -5.96 16.50 -1.93
N ILE A 427 -6.73 16.26 -0.87
CA ILE A 427 -7.60 15.09 -0.72
C ILE A 427 -9.03 15.53 -0.40
N VAL A 428 -10.01 14.77 -0.90
CA VAL A 428 -11.42 14.92 -0.54
C VAL A 428 -11.76 14.03 0.65
N TYR A 429 -12.34 14.65 1.67
CA TYR A 429 -12.73 14.01 2.92
C TYR A 429 -14.21 14.19 3.22
N ASN A 430 -14.67 13.40 4.20
CA ASN A 430 -15.92 13.61 4.91
C ASN A 430 -15.70 13.35 6.41
N VAL A 431 -16.52 13.94 7.27
CA VAL A 431 -16.59 13.57 8.68
C VAL A 431 -17.75 12.58 8.88
N VAL A 432 -17.46 11.43 9.47
CA VAL A 432 -18.43 10.35 9.65
C VAL A 432 -18.52 9.90 11.11
N THR A 433 -19.68 9.37 11.51
CA THR A 433 -19.81 8.49 12.68
C THR A 433 -19.66 7.03 12.27
N PHE A 434 -19.31 6.16 13.20
CA PHE A 434 -19.21 4.72 12.99
C PHE A 434 -20.20 3.96 13.88
N SER A 435 -21.10 3.18 13.28
CA SER A 435 -22.08 2.37 14.01
C SER A 435 -22.57 1.21 13.17
N ASN A 436 -22.75 0.04 13.79
CA ASN A 436 -23.13 -1.21 13.14
C ASN A 436 -22.20 -1.56 11.98
N GLN A 437 -20.89 -1.37 12.17
CA GLN A 437 -19.86 -1.54 11.15
C GLN A 437 -20.05 -0.68 9.88
N LYS A 438 -20.84 0.39 9.95
CA LYS A 438 -21.12 1.30 8.84
C LYS A 438 -20.68 2.72 9.19
N THR A 439 -20.30 3.47 8.16
CA THR A 439 -20.03 4.90 8.27
C THR A 439 -21.25 5.72 7.84
N ILE A 440 -21.57 6.74 8.62
CA ILE A 440 -22.68 7.66 8.36
C ILE A 440 -22.10 9.09 8.34
N PRO A 441 -22.17 9.81 7.21
CA PRO A 441 -21.73 11.20 7.13
C PRO A 441 -22.46 12.11 8.12
N VAL A 442 -21.69 12.95 8.81
CA VAL A 442 -22.16 14.03 9.70
C VAL A 442 -21.65 15.40 9.26
N SER A 443 -20.98 15.46 8.11
CA SER A 443 -20.68 16.69 7.38
C SER A 443 -20.94 16.51 5.88
N SER A 444 -20.94 17.62 5.14
CA SER A 444 -20.76 17.56 3.69
C SER A 444 -19.33 17.11 3.37
N ALA A 445 -19.13 16.58 2.17
CA ALA A 445 -17.78 16.31 1.68
C ALA A 445 -17.01 17.63 1.51
N PHE A 446 -15.70 17.59 1.65
CA PHE A 446 -14.86 18.77 1.52
C PHE A 446 -13.46 18.42 1.03
N TYR A 447 -12.85 19.34 0.28
CA TYR A 447 -11.49 19.25 -0.21
C TYR A 447 -10.56 20.12 0.64
N VAL A 448 -9.38 19.60 0.99
CA VAL A 448 -8.33 20.36 1.68
C VAL A 448 -7.31 20.83 0.65
N LYS A 449 -7.22 22.14 0.41
CA LYS A 449 -6.26 22.72 -0.56
C LYS A 449 -4.81 22.62 -0.07
N ASP A 450 -3.88 22.85 -0.99
CA ASP A 450 -2.44 22.90 -0.70
C ASP A 450 -2.02 24.01 0.29
N ASP A 451 -2.79 25.09 0.37
CA ASP A 451 -2.62 26.14 1.37
C ASP A 451 -3.29 25.83 2.72
N GLY A 452 -4.02 24.71 2.82
CA GLY A 452 -4.72 24.25 4.02
C GLY A 452 -6.17 24.75 4.15
N ARG A 453 -6.68 25.59 3.23
CA ARG A 453 -8.09 26.00 3.22
C ARG A 453 -9.01 24.84 2.87
N ILE A 454 -10.23 24.88 3.40
CA ILE A 454 -11.26 23.88 3.16
C ILE A 454 -12.27 24.41 2.14
N ILE A 455 -12.52 23.64 1.08
CA ILE A 455 -13.61 23.89 0.13
C ILE A 455 -14.69 22.84 0.32
N LYS A 456 -15.91 23.25 0.65
CA LYS A 456 -17.05 22.33 0.76
C LYS A 456 -17.50 21.89 -0.63
N VAL A 457 -17.79 20.61 -0.77
CA VAL A 457 -18.31 20.00 -1.99
C VAL A 457 -19.80 19.73 -1.79
N VAL A 458 -20.62 20.64 -2.31
CA VAL A 458 -22.08 20.67 -2.10
C VAL A 458 -22.75 20.93 -3.45
N PRO A 459 -23.79 20.16 -3.83
CA PRO A 459 -24.45 20.37 -5.10
C PRO A 459 -25.20 21.70 -5.16
N SER A 460 -25.15 22.35 -6.33
CA SER A 460 -26.11 23.38 -6.72
C SER A 460 -27.29 22.70 -7.43
N LEU A 461 -28.47 22.75 -6.83
CA LEU A 461 -29.70 22.24 -7.46
C LEU A 461 -30.27 23.23 -8.49
N ARG A 462 -29.86 24.50 -8.41
CA ARG A 462 -30.25 25.55 -9.36
C ARG A 462 -29.39 25.49 -10.62
N ASP A 463 -28.08 25.40 -10.44
CA ASP A 463 -27.12 25.41 -11.55
C ASP A 463 -26.92 23.98 -12.04
N LYS A 464 -27.29 23.75 -13.30
CA LYS A 464 -27.22 22.43 -13.94
C LYS A 464 -26.15 22.43 -15.02
N THR A 465 -25.61 21.25 -15.30
CA THR A 465 -24.60 21.04 -16.34
C THR A 465 -24.91 19.79 -17.13
N ASP A 466 -24.67 19.86 -18.44
CA ASP A 466 -24.67 18.68 -19.30
C ASP A 466 -23.31 18.01 -19.23
N MET A 467 -23.32 16.69 -19.02
CA MET A 467 -22.12 15.90 -18.80
C MET A 467 -21.85 14.96 -19.96
N TYR A 468 -20.71 15.19 -20.60
CA TYR A 468 -20.05 14.26 -21.52
C TYR A 468 -19.09 13.36 -20.73
N VAL A 469 -19.44 12.07 -20.57
CA VAL A 469 -18.74 11.13 -19.68
C VAL A 469 -18.07 10.03 -20.50
N LEU A 470 -16.77 9.81 -20.29
CA LEU A 470 -15.92 8.90 -21.07
C LEU A 470 -15.42 7.68 -20.30
N GLU A 471 -15.39 7.75 -18.96
CA GLU A 471 -14.89 6.66 -18.13
C GLU A 471 -15.47 6.66 -16.71
N LYS A 472 -15.48 5.49 -16.07
CA LYS A 472 -15.95 5.31 -14.68
C LYS A 472 -14.82 5.28 -13.63
N TYR A 473 -13.58 5.22 -14.10
CA TYR A 473 -12.38 5.14 -13.27
C TYR A 473 -11.18 5.62 -14.11
N PRO A 474 -10.25 6.40 -13.54
CA PRO A 474 -9.12 6.96 -14.29
C PRO A 474 -8.15 5.87 -14.76
N GLU A 475 -7.32 6.22 -15.72
CA GLU A 475 -6.23 5.35 -16.14
C GLU A 475 -5.29 5.01 -14.98
N LYS A 476 -5.08 3.71 -14.73
CA LYS A 476 -4.11 3.25 -13.74
C LYS A 476 -2.69 3.52 -14.24
N GLU A 477 -1.91 4.28 -13.46
CA GLU A 477 -0.51 4.63 -13.77
C GLU A 477 0.33 3.39 -14.17
N ARG A 478 0.19 2.27 -13.46
CA ARG A 478 0.90 1.02 -13.79
C ARG A 478 0.62 0.51 -15.21
N LEU A 479 -0.63 0.63 -15.67
CA LEU A 479 -1.00 0.18 -17.01
C LEU A 479 -0.50 1.17 -18.06
N LEU A 480 -0.47 2.46 -17.75
CA LEU A 480 0.17 3.47 -18.59
C LEU A 480 1.66 3.18 -18.76
N ASP A 481 2.37 2.86 -17.68
CA ASP A 481 3.80 2.50 -17.75
C ASP A 481 4.04 1.27 -18.62
N PHE A 482 3.21 0.24 -18.48
CA PHE A 482 3.28 -0.92 -19.37
C PHE A 482 3.16 -0.51 -20.84
N ARG A 483 2.30 0.45 -21.19
CA ARG A 483 2.18 0.94 -22.57
C ARG A 483 3.35 1.81 -23.00
N ILE A 484 3.84 2.70 -22.13
CA ILE A 484 5.03 3.53 -22.39
C ILE A 484 6.24 2.64 -22.70
N GLU A 485 6.43 1.55 -21.96
CA GLU A 485 7.47 0.56 -22.21
C GLU A 485 7.34 -0.15 -23.58
N ARG A 486 6.19 -0.06 -24.26
CA ARG A 486 5.94 -0.63 -25.60
C ARG A 486 6.10 0.39 -26.72
N ILE A 487 6.55 1.60 -26.45
CA ILE A 487 7.04 2.50 -27.50
C ILE A 487 8.14 1.77 -28.31
N ASN A 488 8.10 1.94 -29.63
CA ASN A 488 8.90 1.23 -30.64
C ASN A 488 8.59 -0.26 -30.82
N SER A 489 7.48 -0.77 -30.24
CA SER A 489 6.96 -2.09 -30.64
C SER A 489 6.44 -2.04 -32.08
N LYS A 490 6.30 -3.22 -32.71
CA LYS A 490 5.99 -3.30 -34.15
C LYS A 490 4.96 -4.38 -34.46
N PHE A 491 4.14 -4.11 -35.47
CA PHE A 491 3.49 -5.15 -36.25
C PHE A 491 4.35 -5.46 -37.47
N GLN A 492 4.59 -6.74 -37.72
CA GLN A 492 5.43 -7.20 -38.82
C GLN A 492 4.74 -8.28 -39.65
N GLY A 493 4.83 -8.16 -40.97
CA GLY A 493 4.36 -9.15 -41.94
C GLY A 493 5.53 -9.97 -42.47
N SER A 494 5.34 -11.27 -42.72
CA SER A 494 6.34 -12.12 -43.38
C SER A 494 5.69 -13.32 -44.07
N ASN A 495 6.37 -13.87 -45.08
CA ASN A 495 6.05 -15.18 -45.66
C ASN A 495 6.95 -16.30 -45.11
N ASN A 496 7.85 -15.96 -44.19
CA ASN A 496 8.72 -16.90 -43.48
C ASN A 496 8.27 -17.04 -42.01
N PRO A 497 8.00 -18.26 -41.50
CA PRO A 497 7.55 -18.45 -40.11
C PRO A 497 8.60 -18.03 -39.06
N LYS A 498 9.86 -17.82 -39.46
CA LYS A 498 10.94 -17.31 -38.60
C LYS A 498 11.10 -15.79 -38.69
N PHE A 499 10.34 -15.09 -39.54
CA PHE A 499 10.39 -13.64 -39.74
C PHE A 499 11.81 -13.13 -40.04
N LYS A 500 12.56 -13.85 -40.90
CA LYS A 500 13.92 -13.48 -41.30
C LYS A 500 13.95 -12.27 -42.25
N ASP A 501 12.88 -12.13 -43.01
CA ASP A 501 12.61 -11.18 -44.10
C ASP A 501 11.33 -10.39 -43.79
N ALA A 502 11.10 -10.09 -42.52
CA ALA A 502 9.88 -9.42 -42.10
C ALA A 502 9.85 -7.95 -42.52
N GLU A 503 8.70 -7.51 -43.02
CA GLU A 503 8.40 -6.10 -43.27
C GLU A 503 7.76 -5.48 -42.03
N ASP A 504 8.22 -4.30 -41.62
CA ASP A 504 7.61 -3.52 -40.56
C ASP A 504 6.35 -2.84 -41.10
N LEU A 505 5.18 -3.35 -40.73
CA LEU A 505 3.88 -2.83 -41.19
C LEU A 505 3.44 -1.60 -40.39
N TYR A 506 3.79 -1.57 -39.11
CA TYR A 506 3.49 -0.45 -38.22
C TYR A 506 4.48 -0.40 -37.05
N GLU A 507 4.85 0.80 -36.62
CA GLU A 507 5.69 1.03 -35.44
C GLU A 507 5.05 2.07 -34.52
N PHE A 508 4.95 1.72 -33.24
CA PHE A 508 4.40 2.58 -32.21
C PHE A 508 5.39 3.69 -31.83
N LYS A 509 5.18 4.91 -32.36
CA LYS A 509 6.00 6.09 -31.98
C LYS A 509 5.57 6.74 -30.67
N GLU A 510 4.36 6.43 -30.21
CA GLU A 510 3.81 6.84 -28.93
C GLU A 510 3.31 5.62 -28.15
N ALA A 511 2.98 5.82 -26.87
CA ALA A 511 2.36 4.78 -26.07
C ALA A 511 1.02 4.37 -26.73
N PRO A 512 0.79 3.06 -26.98
CA PRO A 512 -0.51 2.58 -27.49
C PRO A 512 -1.65 3.04 -26.59
N LYS A 513 -2.88 3.19 -27.11
CA LYS A 513 -4.01 3.59 -26.25
C LYS A 513 -4.51 2.43 -25.39
N ASN A 514 -5.36 2.74 -24.41
CA ASN A 514 -5.90 1.78 -23.44
C ASN A 514 -7.25 1.17 -23.86
N TYR A 515 -7.57 1.27 -25.15
CA TYR A 515 -8.79 0.79 -25.79
C TYR A 515 -8.47 0.16 -27.15
N ILE A 516 -9.50 -0.35 -27.82
CA ILE A 516 -9.36 -0.96 -29.15
C ILE A 516 -9.12 0.14 -30.18
N GLU A 517 -7.97 0.08 -30.83
CA GLU A 517 -7.58 0.95 -31.93
C GLU A 517 -7.57 0.19 -33.26
N SER A 518 -7.56 0.96 -34.34
CA SER A 518 -7.40 0.49 -35.69
C SER A 518 -6.21 1.19 -36.34
N ILE A 519 -5.42 0.43 -37.10
CA ILE A 519 -4.31 0.93 -37.92
C ILE A 519 -4.48 0.49 -39.36
N ASP A 520 -4.43 1.44 -40.28
CA ASP A 520 -4.41 1.19 -41.72
C ASP A 520 -3.02 0.73 -42.16
N ILE A 521 -2.97 -0.36 -42.93
CA ILE A 521 -1.74 -0.95 -43.45
C ILE A 521 -1.54 -0.51 -44.89
N LYS A 522 -0.45 0.21 -45.15
CA LYS A 522 -0.15 0.81 -46.46
C LYS A 522 0.62 -0.11 -47.42
N SER A 523 0.86 -1.36 -47.04
CA SER A 523 1.66 -2.31 -47.80
C SER A 523 0.80 -3.05 -48.82
N ASP A 524 1.23 -3.08 -50.08
CA ASP A 524 0.55 -3.85 -51.14
C ASP A 524 0.94 -5.34 -51.15
N ASN A 525 1.91 -5.72 -50.32
CA ASN A 525 2.40 -7.09 -50.22
C ASN A 525 1.38 -8.02 -49.53
N LYS A 526 1.49 -9.32 -49.82
CA LYS A 526 0.72 -10.38 -49.13
C LYS A 526 1.60 -11.11 -48.13
N TYR A 527 1.02 -11.41 -46.96
CA TYR A 527 1.72 -12.04 -45.84
C TYR A 527 0.96 -13.28 -45.36
N ARG A 528 1.68 -14.39 -45.21
CA ARG A 528 1.14 -15.58 -44.54
C ARG A 528 1.17 -15.42 -43.01
N TYR A 529 2.16 -14.70 -42.49
CA TYR A 529 2.36 -14.52 -41.05
C TYR A 529 2.33 -13.05 -40.68
N LEU A 530 1.60 -12.72 -39.62
CA LEU A 530 1.70 -11.45 -38.90
C LEU A 530 2.30 -11.72 -37.51
N ARG A 531 3.09 -10.81 -36.95
CA ARG A 531 3.37 -10.77 -35.51
C ARG A 531 3.33 -9.38 -34.92
N PHE A 532 2.96 -9.31 -33.64
CA PHE A 532 3.24 -8.19 -32.74
C PHE A 532 4.48 -8.50 -31.91
N VAL A 533 5.50 -7.66 -32.01
CA VAL A 533 6.78 -7.80 -31.29
C VAL A 533 7.08 -6.54 -30.49
N THR A 534 7.50 -6.71 -29.24
CA THR A 534 7.90 -5.58 -28.39
C THR A 534 9.37 -5.24 -28.53
N ASN A 535 9.71 -3.98 -28.27
CA ASN A 535 11.10 -3.59 -28.04
C ASN A 535 11.71 -4.34 -26.84
N ASN A 536 13.03 -4.56 -26.83
CA ASN A 536 13.80 -5.11 -25.71
C ASN A 536 13.33 -6.47 -25.13
N ASN A 537 12.64 -7.31 -25.90
CA ASN A 537 12.12 -8.62 -25.46
C ASN A 537 11.18 -8.56 -24.23
N LEU A 538 10.46 -7.45 -24.06
CA LEU A 538 9.44 -7.32 -23.02
C LEU A 538 8.24 -8.25 -23.29
N PRO A 539 7.41 -8.57 -22.28
CA PRO A 539 6.14 -9.25 -22.53
C PRO A 539 5.19 -8.38 -23.39
N THR A 540 4.48 -8.96 -24.34
CA THR A 540 3.55 -8.24 -25.23
C THR A 540 2.41 -7.56 -24.48
N TYR A 541 1.79 -8.27 -23.53
CA TYR A 541 0.56 -7.80 -22.87
C TYR A 541 -0.53 -7.43 -23.87
N ILE A 542 -0.60 -8.14 -24.99
CA ILE A 542 -1.59 -7.91 -26.03
C ILE A 542 -2.88 -8.67 -25.70
N SER A 543 -4.02 -7.98 -25.80
CA SER A 543 -5.35 -8.53 -25.51
C SER A 543 -6.18 -8.76 -26.76
N LEU A 544 -5.88 -8.06 -27.85
CA LEU A 544 -6.59 -8.23 -29.11
C LEU A 544 -5.65 -8.04 -30.30
N ILE A 545 -5.77 -8.93 -31.29
CA ILE A 545 -5.28 -8.73 -32.66
C ILE A 545 -6.37 -9.24 -33.60
N GLU A 546 -6.86 -8.37 -34.47
CA GLU A 546 -7.76 -8.75 -35.57
C GLU A 546 -7.22 -8.14 -36.85
N CYS A 547 -7.09 -8.96 -37.89
CA CYS A 547 -6.55 -8.53 -39.19
C CYS A 547 -7.70 -8.49 -40.19
N TYR A 548 -7.83 -7.40 -40.91
CA TYR A 548 -8.90 -7.17 -41.85
C TYR A 548 -8.33 -6.98 -43.25
N GLY A 549 -9.03 -7.53 -44.23
CA GLY A 549 -8.67 -7.41 -45.64
C GLY A 549 -9.87 -7.54 -46.55
N ASN A 550 -9.66 -7.19 -47.81
CA ASN A 550 -10.64 -7.39 -48.88
C ASN A 550 -10.76 -8.90 -49.17
N ASN A 551 -11.92 -9.49 -48.89
CA ASN A 551 -12.19 -10.89 -49.20
C ASN A 551 -13.41 -10.97 -50.11
N GLN A 552 -13.25 -11.62 -51.26
CA GLN A 552 -14.30 -11.84 -52.26
C GLN A 552 -15.18 -13.05 -51.89
N SER A 553 -15.49 -13.26 -50.61
CA SER A 553 -16.35 -14.40 -50.21
C SER A 553 -17.81 -13.96 -50.06
N ASP A 554 -18.76 -14.76 -50.53
CA ASP A 554 -20.21 -14.52 -50.45
C ASP A 554 -20.81 -14.51 -49.01
N ASN A 555 -19.99 -14.73 -47.99
CA ASN A 555 -20.42 -14.66 -46.59
C ASN A 555 -20.29 -13.23 -46.05
N PRO A 556 -21.26 -12.74 -45.27
CA PRO A 556 -21.22 -11.38 -44.71
C PRO A 556 -19.98 -11.18 -43.82
N PRO A 557 -19.39 -9.97 -43.79
CA PRO A 557 -18.25 -9.65 -42.95
C PRO A 557 -18.59 -9.93 -41.48
N ILE A 558 -17.85 -10.85 -40.85
CA ILE A 558 -17.92 -11.05 -39.40
C ILE A 558 -17.04 -9.97 -38.77
N GLN A 559 -17.64 -8.81 -38.44
CA GLN A 559 -16.97 -7.77 -37.67
C GLN A 559 -17.07 -8.15 -36.18
N LYS A 560 -15.94 -8.46 -35.54
CA LYS A 560 -15.93 -8.88 -34.13
C LYS A 560 -15.81 -7.69 -33.17
N SER A 561 -14.81 -6.85 -33.38
CA SER A 561 -14.52 -5.72 -32.49
C SER A 561 -14.67 -4.38 -33.22
N ILE A 562 -15.36 -3.42 -32.61
CA ILE A 562 -15.51 -2.05 -33.15
C ILE A 562 -14.46 -1.16 -32.46
N PRO A 563 -13.66 -0.38 -33.22
CA PRO A 563 -12.78 0.64 -32.64
C PRO A 563 -13.57 1.62 -31.78
N TYR A 564 -12.95 2.19 -30.75
CA TYR A 564 -13.69 3.06 -29.84
C TYR A 564 -14.16 4.36 -30.51
N ILE A 565 -15.41 4.73 -30.27
CA ILE A 565 -16.07 5.90 -30.87
C ILE A 565 -16.31 6.94 -29.78
N PHE A 566 -15.62 8.07 -29.87
CA PHE A 566 -15.68 9.18 -28.92
C PHE A 566 -16.33 10.45 -29.46
N ASP A 567 -16.69 10.49 -30.73
CA ASP A 567 -17.61 11.47 -31.30
C ASP A 567 -18.51 10.73 -32.30
N ILE A 568 -19.76 11.16 -32.45
CA ILE A 568 -20.67 10.55 -33.42
C ILE A 568 -20.12 10.68 -34.85
N LYS A 569 -19.31 11.69 -35.14
CA LYS A 569 -18.65 11.86 -36.45
C LYS A 569 -17.67 10.72 -36.77
N ASP A 570 -17.08 10.09 -35.76
CA ASP A 570 -16.13 8.99 -35.95
C ASP A 570 -16.81 7.70 -36.44
N THR A 571 -18.15 7.60 -36.29
CA THR A 571 -18.92 6.46 -36.80
C THR A 571 -18.87 6.33 -38.32
N ILE A 572 -18.61 7.42 -39.04
CA ILE A 572 -18.55 7.46 -40.51
C ILE A 572 -17.27 6.78 -41.04
N ASN A 573 -16.23 6.65 -40.21
CA ASN A 573 -14.91 6.14 -40.62
C ASN A 573 -14.75 4.62 -40.47
N VAL A 574 -15.77 3.88 -40.00
CA VAL A 574 -15.66 2.41 -39.89
C VAL A 574 -15.86 1.79 -41.27
N ASN A 575 -14.78 1.27 -41.86
CA ASN A 575 -14.84 0.63 -43.18
C ASN A 575 -15.58 -0.72 -43.10
N ASN A 576 -16.86 -0.70 -43.43
CA ASN A 576 -17.74 -1.89 -43.41
C ASN A 576 -17.51 -2.85 -44.58
N GLN A 577 -16.59 -2.55 -45.50
CA GLN A 577 -16.28 -3.41 -46.65
C GLN A 577 -15.18 -4.44 -46.37
N LEU A 578 -14.42 -4.27 -45.29
CA LEU A 578 -13.36 -5.20 -44.91
C LEU A 578 -13.91 -6.41 -44.16
N THR A 579 -13.25 -7.55 -44.35
CA THR A 579 -13.61 -8.82 -43.70
C THR A 579 -12.49 -9.29 -42.78
N LEU A 580 -12.84 -9.95 -41.68
CA LEU A 580 -11.89 -10.54 -40.76
C LEU A 580 -11.14 -11.71 -41.41
N LEU A 581 -9.81 -11.61 -41.47
CA LEU A 581 -8.93 -12.66 -41.94
C LEU A 581 -8.78 -13.74 -40.86
N GLN A 582 -9.18 -14.97 -41.19
CA GLN A 582 -9.03 -16.11 -40.28
C GLN A 582 -7.58 -16.59 -40.24
N GLY A 583 -7.10 -16.92 -39.03
CA GLY A 583 -5.75 -17.45 -38.85
C GLY A 583 -5.58 -18.15 -37.51
N LYS A 584 -4.46 -18.84 -37.34
CA LYS A 584 -4.11 -19.57 -36.11
C LYS A 584 -3.07 -18.79 -35.31
N LEU A 585 -3.32 -18.59 -34.02
CA LEU A 585 -2.37 -17.95 -33.12
C LEU A 585 -1.15 -18.84 -32.85
N PHE A 586 0.02 -18.23 -32.78
CA PHE A 586 1.27 -18.88 -32.39
C PHE A 586 2.23 -17.89 -31.70
N SER A 587 3.24 -18.41 -31.01
CA SER A 587 4.30 -17.61 -30.40
C SER A 587 5.66 -18.28 -30.56
N ASN A 588 6.74 -17.59 -30.18
CA ASN A 588 8.08 -18.20 -30.20
C ASN A 588 8.32 -19.22 -29.09
N ASN A 589 7.50 -19.23 -28.04
CA ASN A 589 7.70 -20.09 -26.90
C ASN A 589 6.84 -21.35 -27.05
N LYS A 590 7.48 -22.48 -27.34
CA LYS A 590 6.80 -23.78 -27.52
C LYS A 590 6.03 -24.25 -26.28
N ASN A 591 6.31 -23.67 -25.11
CA ASN A 591 5.65 -24.00 -23.85
C ASN A 591 4.50 -23.05 -23.50
N THR A 592 4.16 -22.08 -24.35
CA THR A 592 3.02 -21.21 -24.12
C THR A 592 1.73 -22.03 -24.16
N SER A 593 0.92 -21.91 -23.12
CA SER A 593 -0.38 -22.58 -23.07
C SER A 593 -1.33 -22.02 -24.12
N SER A 594 -2.21 -22.88 -24.64
CA SER A 594 -3.32 -22.47 -25.51
C SER A 594 -4.17 -21.37 -24.86
N GLU A 595 -4.40 -21.45 -23.55
CA GLU A 595 -5.11 -20.42 -22.78
C GLU A 595 -4.47 -19.04 -22.91
N ASN A 596 -3.14 -18.92 -22.76
CA ASN A 596 -2.44 -17.64 -22.87
C ASN A 596 -2.51 -17.07 -24.30
N LEU A 597 -2.49 -17.93 -25.33
CA LEU A 597 -2.66 -17.48 -26.72
C LEU A 597 -4.10 -17.03 -26.97
N ASN A 598 -5.09 -17.85 -26.58
CA ASN A 598 -6.49 -17.64 -26.89
C ASN A 598 -7.06 -16.32 -26.34
N CYS A 599 -6.45 -15.74 -25.30
CA CYS A 599 -6.79 -14.40 -24.84
C CYS A 599 -6.78 -13.34 -25.95
N VAL A 600 -5.97 -13.52 -27.01
CA VAL A 600 -5.86 -12.54 -28.10
C VAL A 600 -7.08 -12.55 -29.04
N PHE A 601 -7.85 -13.64 -29.06
CA PHE A 601 -9.01 -13.85 -29.96
C PHE A 601 -10.34 -14.03 -29.20
N ASP A 602 -10.36 -13.91 -27.87
CA ASP A 602 -11.56 -14.12 -27.06
C ASP A 602 -12.51 -12.89 -27.02
N GLY A 603 -12.07 -11.76 -27.61
CA GLY A 603 -12.84 -10.51 -27.64
C GLY A 603 -12.91 -9.79 -26.30
N ASN A 604 -12.11 -10.19 -25.31
CA ASN A 604 -12.10 -9.60 -23.97
C ASN A 604 -10.79 -8.85 -23.70
N ILE A 605 -10.83 -7.51 -23.77
CA ILE A 605 -9.64 -6.67 -23.53
C ILE A 605 -9.09 -6.71 -22.09
N GLU A 606 -9.79 -7.38 -21.17
CA GLU A 606 -9.35 -7.64 -19.78
C GLU A 606 -8.46 -8.89 -19.67
N THR A 607 -8.54 -9.81 -20.63
CA THR A 607 -7.61 -10.95 -20.77
C THR A 607 -6.45 -10.54 -21.69
N TYR A 608 -5.30 -11.20 -21.56
CA TYR A 608 -4.13 -10.83 -22.37
C TYR A 608 -3.04 -11.90 -22.35
N SER A 609 -2.28 -11.94 -23.45
CA SER A 609 -1.11 -12.78 -23.60
C SER A 609 0.16 -12.12 -23.04
N ARG A 610 1.05 -12.90 -22.43
CA ARG A 610 2.30 -12.42 -21.82
C ARG A 610 3.59 -12.93 -22.48
N ASP A 611 3.55 -13.29 -23.76
CA ASP A 611 4.74 -13.77 -24.49
C ASP A 611 5.61 -12.65 -25.06
N LYS A 612 6.83 -12.98 -25.48
CA LYS A 612 7.77 -12.03 -26.13
C LYS A 612 7.27 -11.49 -27.47
N TRP A 613 6.59 -12.33 -28.24
CA TRP A 613 5.82 -11.91 -29.41
C TRP A 613 4.69 -12.89 -29.66
N ILE A 614 3.60 -12.40 -30.25
CA ILE A 614 2.43 -13.18 -30.65
C ILE A 614 2.21 -12.97 -32.13
N GLY A 615 1.91 -14.04 -32.86
CA GLY A 615 1.61 -13.98 -34.28
C GLY A 615 0.40 -14.77 -34.70
N VAL A 616 -0.02 -14.52 -35.93
CA VAL A 616 -1.15 -15.14 -36.62
C VAL A 616 -0.63 -15.78 -37.91
N ASP A 617 -0.85 -17.08 -38.09
CA ASP A 617 -0.64 -17.80 -39.36
C ASP A 617 -1.96 -17.89 -40.10
N PHE A 618 -2.07 -17.19 -41.22
CA PHE A 618 -3.28 -17.20 -42.07
C PHE A 618 -3.40 -18.48 -42.91
N GLY A 619 -2.41 -19.38 -42.87
CA GLY A 619 -2.34 -20.59 -43.69
C GLY A 619 -1.82 -20.34 -45.12
N GLU A 620 -2.15 -19.18 -45.68
CA GLU A 620 -1.72 -18.71 -47.00
C GLU A 620 -1.47 -17.19 -46.99
N PRO A 621 -0.69 -16.63 -47.95
CA PRO A 621 -0.47 -15.19 -48.02
C PRO A 621 -1.76 -14.39 -48.25
N LYS A 622 -2.09 -13.49 -47.31
CA LYS A 622 -3.23 -12.57 -47.38
C LYS A 622 -2.78 -11.11 -47.45
N LYS A 623 -3.54 -10.27 -48.16
CA LYS A 623 -3.36 -8.81 -48.09
C LYS A 623 -4.06 -8.31 -46.82
N ILE A 624 -3.31 -7.60 -45.97
CA ILE A 624 -3.81 -7.00 -44.73
C ILE A 624 -4.00 -5.52 -45.01
N GLU A 625 -5.24 -5.03 -44.90
CA GLU A 625 -5.59 -3.62 -45.13
C GLU A 625 -5.70 -2.87 -43.78
N GLU A 626 -6.14 -3.56 -42.73
CA GLU A 626 -6.34 -2.98 -41.39
C GLU A 626 -5.93 -3.99 -40.30
N ILE A 627 -5.34 -3.51 -39.21
CA ILE A 627 -5.18 -4.29 -37.99
C ILE A 627 -5.90 -3.57 -36.85
N ARG A 628 -6.84 -4.26 -36.19
CA ARG A 628 -7.40 -3.82 -34.90
C ARG A 628 -6.64 -4.47 -33.77
N TYR A 629 -6.31 -3.71 -32.75
CA TYR A 629 -5.58 -4.23 -31.61
C TYR A 629 -6.01 -3.57 -30.31
N ALA A 630 -5.71 -4.25 -29.20
CA ALA A 630 -5.74 -3.69 -27.88
C ALA A 630 -4.61 -4.30 -27.05
N LEU A 631 -4.00 -3.48 -26.20
CA LEU A 631 -3.16 -3.98 -25.12
C LEU A 631 -3.99 -4.19 -23.86
N ARG A 632 -3.39 -4.88 -22.89
CA ARG A 632 -3.94 -5.12 -21.56
C ARG A 632 -4.55 -3.84 -21.01
N SER A 633 -5.84 -3.90 -20.73
CA SER A 633 -6.61 -2.80 -20.16
C SER A 633 -7.35 -3.25 -18.91
N ALA A 634 -7.73 -2.30 -18.05
CA ALA A 634 -8.68 -2.51 -16.96
C ALA A 634 -10.14 -2.32 -17.42
N ASN A 635 -10.35 -1.93 -18.69
CA ASN A 635 -11.66 -1.76 -19.29
C ASN A 635 -12.59 -0.79 -18.50
N ASN A 636 -12.01 0.33 -18.07
CA ASN A 636 -12.68 1.33 -17.24
C ASN A 636 -13.35 2.47 -18.01
N ARG A 637 -13.28 2.45 -19.34
CA ARG A 637 -14.00 3.36 -20.23
C ARG A 637 -15.46 2.95 -20.39
N ILE A 638 -16.27 3.82 -20.98
CA ILE A 638 -17.61 3.46 -21.42
C ILE A 638 -17.52 2.44 -22.56
N ASN A 639 -18.25 1.34 -22.42
CA ASN A 639 -18.40 0.30 -23.43
C ASN A 639 -19.80 0.37 -24.04
N ALA A 640 -19.88 0.40 -25.36
CA ALA A 640 -21.14 0.29 -26.07
C ALA A 640 -21.89 -0.99 -25.68
N GLY A 641 -23.21 -0.88 -25.52
CA GLY A 641 -24.09 -1.98 -25.10
C GLY A 641 -24.29 -2.10 -23.59
N ASP A 642 -23.36 -1.59 -22.77
CA ASP A 642 -23.47 -1.66 -21.30
C ASP A 642 -24.44 -0.59 -20.74
N LEU A 643 -25.00 -0.89 -19.57
CA LEU A 643 -25.86 0.02 -18.80
C LEU A 643 -25.07 0.72 -17.68
N TYR A 644 -25.28 2.03 -17.55
CA TYR A 644 -24.61 2.86 -16.56
C TYR A 644 -25.60 3.69 -15.75
N LYS A 645 -25.39 3.76 -14.44
CA LYS A 645 -26.13 4.63 -13.51
C LYS A 645 -25.23 5.79 -13.05
N LEU A 646 -25.71 7.02 -13.20
CA LEU A 646 -25.07 8.21 -12.65
C LEU A 646 -25.69 8.57 -11.31
N PHE A 647 -24.82 8.91 -10.35
CA PHE A 647 -25.18 9.44 -9.05
C PHE A 647 -24.46 10.77 -8.82
N TYR A 648 -25.08 11.68 -8.09
CA TYR A 648 -24.43 12.87 -7.55
C TYR A 648 -24.42 12.81 -6.03
N TYR A 649 -23.47 13.47 -5.38
CA TYR A 649 -23.33 13.45 -3.93
C TYR A 649 -24.07 14.63 -3.27
N ASP A 650 -24.96 14.33 -2.33
CA ASP A 650 -25.65 15.29 -1.46
C ASP A 650 -25.80 14.70 -0.06
N ASN A 651 -24.74 14.79 0.75
CA ASN A 651 -24.62 14.11 2.07
C ASN A 651 -24.93 12.59 2.00
N GLY A 652 -24.81 12.01 0.80
CA GLY A 652 -25.30 10.69 0.43
C GLY A 652 -25.35 10.60 -1.10
N TRP A 653 -25.31 9.38 -1.64
CA TRP A 653 -25.38 9.20 -3.10
C TRP A 653 -26.84 9.28 -3.56
N VAL A 654 -27.16 10.30 -4.36
CA VAL A 654 -28.48 10.48 -4.96
C VAL A 654 -28.45 9.98 -6.40
N TYR A 655 -29.38 9.10 -6.74
CA TYR A 655 -29.53 8.60 -8.10
C TYR A 655 -29.97 9.74 -9.03
N PHE A 656 -29.26 9.91 -10.14
CA PHE A 656 -29.62 10.88 -11.17
C PHE A 656 -30.36 10.21 -12.34
N GLY A 657 -29.73 9.22 -12.97
CA GLY A 657 -30.26 8.63 -14.20
C GLY A 657 -29.50 7.38 -14.62
N ILE A 658 -30.06 6.68 -15.61
CA ILE A 658 -29.51 5.47 -16.22
C ILE A 658 -29.48 5.62 -17.73
N GLN A 659 -28.41 5.17 -18.37
CA GLN A 659 -28.29 5.14 -19.82
C GLN A 659 -27.63 3.85 -20.29
N LYS A 660 -28.13 3.31 -21.41
CA LYS A 660 -27.43 2.28 -22.18
C LYS A 660 -26.48 2.98 -23.14
N ALA A 661 -25.20 2.70 -23.06
CA ALA A 661 -24.21 3.32 -23.93
C ALA A 661 -24.41 2.83 -25.37
N LYS A 662 -24.65 3.76 -26.30
CA LYS A 662 -24.67 3.45 -27.74
C LYS A 662 -23.26 3.41 -28.32
N TYR A 663 -22.37 4.25 -27.78
CA TYR A 663 -20.97 4.43 -28.17
C TYR A 663 -20.09 4.39 -26.92
N ASN A 664 -18.81 4.79 -27.02
CA ASN A 664 -17.87 4.79 -25.90
C ASN A 664 -17.92 6.09 -25.07
N PHE A 665 -19.11 6.68 -24.95
CA PHE A 665 -19.41 7.86 -24.14
C PHE A 665 -20.88 7.86 -23.69
N LEU A 666 -21.21 8.72 -22.72
CA LEU A 666 -22.57 8.98 -22.22
C LEU A 666 -22.83 10.49 -22.14
N ASN A 667 -24.08 10.89 -22.38
CA ASN A 667 -24.52 12.28 -22.33
C ASN A 667 -25.66 12.42 -21.33
N PHE A 668 -25.38 12.95 -20.14
CA PHE A 668 -26.41 13.26 -19.16
C PHE A 668 -26.73 14.75 -19.19
N GLU A 669 -27.97 15.12 -19.50
CA GLU A 669 -28.40 16.51 -19.53
C GLU A 669 -28.91 16.97 -18.17
N ASN A 670 -28.76 18.26 -17.87
CA ASN A 670 -29.40 18.90 -16.71
C ASN A 670 -29.02 18.29 -15.34
N VAL A 671 -27.77 17.85 -15.18
CA VAL A 671 -27.25 17.28 -13.92
C VAL A 671 -26.97 18.41 -12.91
N PRO A 672 -27.37 18.30 -11.62
CA PRO A 672 -26.96 19.25 -10.58
C PRO A 672 -25.44 19.43 -10.56
N SER A 673 -24.96 20.66 -10.54
CA SER A 673 -23.53 20.98 -10.64
C SER A 673 -22.85 21.15 -9.25
N GLY A 674 -21.54 21.38 -9.21
CA GLY A 674 -20.83 21.77 -7.98
C GLY A 674 -20.53 20.66 -6.96
N THR A 675 -20.84 19.40 -7.28
CA THR A 675 -20.59 18.25 -6.39
C THR A 675 -19.70 17.17 -7.01
N MET A 676 -19.53 16.06 -6.30
CA MET A 676 -18.97 14.82 -6.81
C MET A 676 -20.05 13.95 -7.46
N TYR A 677 -19.64 13.21 -8.49
CA TYR A 677 -20.45 12.26 -9.22
C TYR A 677 -19.81 10.89 -9.17
N MET A 678 -20.62 9.86 -9.32
CA MET A 678 -20.14 8.48 -9.44
C MET A 678 -20.92 7.80 -10.54
N LEU A 679 -20.20 7.23 -11.50
CA LEU A 679 -20.77 6.45 -12.59
C LEU A 679 -20.55 4.96 -12.32
N LYS A 680 -21.64 4.20 -12.23
CA LYS A 680 -21.60 2.74 -12.04
C LYS A 680 -21.99 2.01 -13.29
N ASN A 681 -21.15 1.10 -13.77
CA ASN A 681 -21.54 0.12 -14.77
C ASN A 681 -22.31 -1.00 -14.07
N ILE A 682 -23.59 -1.18 -14.41
CA ILE A 682 -24.44 -2.20 -13.79
C ILE A 682 -24.52 -3.49 -14.63
N THR A 683 -23.86 -3.51 -15.78
CA THR A 683 -23.73 -4.71 -16.63
C THR A 683 -22.52 -5.55 -16.19
N LYS A 684 -21.36 -4.92 -15.99
CA LYS A 684 -20.11 -5.61 -15.64
C LYS A 684 -19.11 -4.70 -14.90
N GLY A 685 -18.07 -5.33 -14.36
CA GLY A 685 -17.01 -4.64 -13.63
C GLY A 685 -17.42 -4.25 -12.21
N LYS A 686 -16.44 -3.75 -11.44
CA LYS A 686 -16.62 -3.33 -10.04
C LYS A 686 -15.76 -2.14 -9.62
N GLU A 687 -15.02 -1.58 -10.58
CA GLU A 687 -14.12 -0.45 -10.35
C GLU A 687 -14.84 0.85 -10.70
N GLU A 688 -15.05 1.68 -9.68
CA GLU A 688 -15.76 2.96 -9.74
C GLU A 688 -15.02 3.94 -8.83
N LEU A 689 -14.75 5.15 -9.32
CA LEU A 689 -14.15 6.23 -8.53
C LEU A 689 -14.96 7.51 -8.72
N PRO A 690 -15.30 8.23 -7.64
CA PRO A 690 -15.96 9.50 -7.78
C PRO A 690 -15.12 10.52 -8.55
N PHE A 691 -15.80 11.39 -9.26
CA PHE A 691 -15.18 12.47 -9.99
C PHE A 691 -15.95 13.77 -9.82
N MET A 692 -15.27 14.88 -10.01
CA MET A 692 -15.85 16.20 -10.20
C MET A 692 -15.96 16.48 -11.70
N TYR A 693 -16.89 17.34 -12.08
CA TYR A 693 -17.09 17.71 -13.49
C TYR A 693 -17.04 19.23 -13.63
N LYS A 694 -16.13 19.73 -14.46
CA LYS A 694 -15.98 21.17 -14.75
C LYS A 694 -15.46 21.35 -16.17
N ASN A 695 -15.96 22.37 -16.87
CA ASN A 695 -15.51 22.75 -18.21
C ASN A 695 -15.49 21.56 -19.21
N GLY A 696 -16.51 20.71 -19.15
CA GLY A 696 -16.63 19.55 -20.05
C GLY A 696 -15.73 18.35 -19.72
N LYS A 697 -15.02 18.36 -18.58
CA LYS A 697 -14.04 17.33 -18.22
C LYS A 697 -14.33 16.69 -16.86
N GLN A 698 -14.01 15.40 -16.77
CA GLN A 698 -14.00 14.63 -15.52
C GLN A 698 -12.67 14.81 -14.79
N TYR A 699 -12.74 14.92 -13.45
CA TYR A 699 -11.58 14.99 -12.57
C TYR A 699 -11.80 14.07 -11.38
N PHE A 700 -11.07 12.96 -11.35
CA PHE A 700 -11.26 11.88 -10.39
C PHE A 700 -10.69 12.23 -9.01
N ALA A 701 -11.51 12.02 -7.99
CA ALA A 701 -11.16 12.30 -6.60
C ALA A 701 -9.94 11.46 -6.17
N ASN A 702 -8.98 12.11 -5.51
CA ASN A 702 -7.73 11.52 -5.04
C ASN A 702 -6.80 10.95 -6.13
N HIS A 703 -7.13 11.16 -7.40
CA HIS A 703 -6.29 10.84 -8.56
C HIS A 703 -5.73 12.13 -9.17
N ASP A 704 -6.63 13.03 -9.58
CA ASP A 704 -6.33 14.29 -10.24
C ASP A 704 -6.13 15.44 -9.24
N ASP A 705 -5.45 16.49 -9.68
CA ASP A 705 -5.35 17.73 -8.91
C ASP A 705 -6.65 18.52 -9.02
N LEU A 706 -7.34 18.69 -7.88
CA LEU A 706 -8.62 19.40 -7.81
C LEU A 706 -8.47 20.88 -7.45
N ALA A 707 -7.26 21.37 -7.15
CA ALA A 707 -7.04 22.69 -6.59
C ALA A 707 -7.40 23.85 -7.55
N GLU A 708 -7.27 23.65 -8.86
CA GLU A 708 -7.60 24.64 -9.89
C GLU A 708 -9.08 24.64 -10.29
N ILE A 709 -9.81 23.60 -9.87
CA ILE A 709 -11.18 23.32 -10.29
C ILE A 709 -12.15 23.73 -9.19
N LEU A 710 -11.72 23.64 -7.93
CA LEU A 710 -12.39 24.09 -6.73
C LEU A 710 -11.85 25.44 -6.26
#